data_AF-A0A1D3L2C8-F1
#
_entry.id   AF-A0A1D3L2C8-F1
#
_cell.length_a   1.000
_cell.length_b   1.000
_cell.length_c   1.000
_cell.angle_alpha   90.00
_cell.angle_beta   90.00
_cell.angle_gamma   90.00
#
_symmetry.space_group_name_H-M   'P 1'
#
loop_
_entity.id
_entity.type
_entity.pdbx_description
1 polymer ?
#
loop_
_entity_poly.entity_id
_entity_poly.type
_entity_poly.pdbx_seq_one_letter_code
_entity_poly.pdbx_strand_id
1 'polypeptide(L)'
;MSKRIVLLFLFVCFVLSISGSASAANWTVGPNSTYNYQSIQSALDNNGTNNNDTITVYSNGTNSYNENLNIKKRINLVANGSVTVKASNSNLPVITIWNHGINSIITGFNLVGGTSGIVTYADNCQIIGNNITIGTPGSSYSNGVDSGSTLDGGIAVEGNNVTIQGNTIQGNHDNVKGIMIISSNSNILNNNIKDSAFGILFGGAEYCNVTGNTLTRCYYGIDVECNDYYYASDNCQITNNTINNSTRYCIRISGAEGDENSIYNFQITGNNLTNSGNTEENGGGIYVNQNTSNINISQNTITSNRDGIDLSDSLDGTITSSSQTSTNINNNTITGNNFDGIYVGWGNINLVNNTITSNGRDGISFAANTSGYLNFNVIAQNLRYGLYVANGTSLINATNNWWGTNTPSYISNSTTAPNGTTIYDNNISQQVNYGPWLILSVNTTNNTVKGGNTTTVTADLTKNSDNQDTSGQGNIPDGTPINFNYLLGTVNTTNTTFNKGKASIIITAGNTSGTANATATVNGCTTSVPIAVDATAPSVSSNIGTGTYNGAQTIILTPNEPATIYYTTDGTDPTTSTTRIVYTNPITINNTTTLKFVAIDAAGNISPVYTQTYTIAGFSLNQITEAASWVKSYIETNKALPSTVQVGGTNLNMAQFLYLVSMATTQLRYGGSAYLTVGNFSLPSSSTEQLSTQAISIETYVDLAQKIVDYMSSNGAAPQNMALNGQTIGYNSEIYLYSRILTYYGTNNDLPQSIVVKTWSTSNIPITDISFTTDQISTAAVWVKNYIETNKALPSTVQIGETTITIAQFLYLEAKAVDELGGGSDTPIISGNYGTAPSESESVTSGSLEWSSYQNLAATVTTFIQNNGRAPNYGTTSLGNIGYKSLVYLFSRVLNYHNTYFNGLPGGLPYYINVKAWSASNIPIVDTFFTVDQITNAASRVKSYIETNKALPSTVAVGTSTLSTTQFLFLASRCVWQLNASITAPISVGSVSSPTSTSESVNTGTLNQASYSELAGNVADFIENYGRAPNYGTTSLGNIGYKSLVYLFSRILTSYKTNGVLPSFVKVKAWSTANIPIT
;
A
#
# COMPACT_ATOMS: atom_id res chain seq x y z
N MET A 1 14.20 1.49 -18.98
CA MET A 1 14.23 2.81 -18.30
C MET A 1 14.90 3.75 -19.29
N SER A 2 14.39 4.87 -19.80
CA SER A 2 13.19 5.71 -19.66
C SER A 2 13.71 7.02 -20.30
N LYS A 3 13.11 7.77 -21.21
CA LYS A 3 11.78 7.94 -21.78
C LYS A 3 11.97 9.03 -22.86
N ARG A 4 11.08 9.05 -23.87
CA ARG A 4 10.81 10.15 -24.84
C ARG A 4 11.67 10.24 -26.10
N ILE A 5 11.36 9.36 -27.07
CA ILE A 5 11.33 9.70 -28.50
C ILE A 5 9.95 9.25 -29.01
N VAL A 6 8.96 10.12 -28.85
CA VAL A 6 7.63 10.05 -29.48
C VAL A 6 7.22 11.51 -29.70
N LEU A 7 6.69 11.80 -30.90
CA LEU A 7 6.37 13.10 -31.51
C LEU A 7 7.53 13.81 -32.22
N LEU A 8 7.84 13.39 -33.46
CA LEU A 8 8.05 14.31 -34.59
C LEU A 8 8.03 13.56 -35.95
N PHE A 9 6.86 13.01 -36.34
CA PHE A 9 6.65 12.48 -37.69
C PHE A 9 5.27 12.92 -38.19
N LEU A 10 5.12 14.23 -38.40
CA LEU A 10 3.97 14.87 -39.05
C LEU A 10 4.23 16.37 -39.16
N PHE A 11 5.19 16.78 -40.03
CA PHE A 11 5.25 18.09 -40.72
C PHE A 11 6.65 18.34 -41.32
N VAL A 12 7.07 17.60 -42.34
CA VAL A 12 8.10 18.12 -43.28
C VAL A 12 7.79 17.57 -44.66
N CYS A 13 6.97 18.31 -45.41
CA CYS A 13 6.98 18.34 -46.89
C CYS A 13 6.11 19.50 -47.36
N PHE A 14 6.43 20.72 -46.91
CA PHE A 14 6.14 21.93 -47.67
C PHE A 14 7.14 22.98 -47.20
N VAL A 15 7.60 23.82 -48.13
CA VAL A 15 8.69 24.79 -48.00
C VAL A 15 10.07 24.22 -48.40
N LEU A 16 10.29 24.14 -49.71
CA LEU A 16 11.29 24.98 -50.39
C LEU A 16 11.21 24.79 -51.92
N SER A 17 10.62 25.79 -52.59
CA SER A 17 10.97 26.31 -53.94
C SER A 17 9.72 26.80 -54.68
N ILE A 18 9.32 28.07 -54.48
CA ILE A 18 8.69 28.84 -55.57
C ILE A 18 9.16 30.29 -55.47
N SER A 19 10.20 30.59 -56.25
CA SER A 19 10.27 31.84 -57.01
C SER A 19 9.00 31.97 -57.86
N GLY A 20 8.20 33.01 -57.61
CA GLY A 20 7.11 33.47 -58.49
C GLY A 20 6.01 32.45 -58.81
N SER A 21 4.99 32.34 -57.95
CA SER A 21 3.74 31.67 -58.31
C SER A 21 2.94 32.54 -59.29
N ALA A 22 3.03 32.20 -60.58
CA ALA A 22 1.96 32.49 -61.51
C ALA A 22 0.70 31.73 -61.03
N SER A 23 -0.45 32.39 -61.01
CA SER A 23 -1.75 31.75 -60.75
C SER A 23 -1.92 30.54 -61.68
N ALA A 24 -2.13 29.35 -61.12
CA ALA A 24 -2.51 28.18 -61.92
C ALA A 24 -3.78 28.53 -62.72
N ALA A 25 -3.78 28.23 -64.02
CA ALA A 25 -4.94 28.44 -64.87
C ALA A 25 -5.93 27.28 -64.70
N ASN A 26 -7.22 27.59 -64.62
CA ASN A 26 -8.29 26.61 -64.61
C ASN A 26 -8.78 26.38 -66.04
N TRP A 27 -8.43 25.23 -66.60
CA TRP A 27 -8.91 24.78 -67.90
C TRP A 27 -10.14 23.91 -67.74
N THR A 28 -11.12 24.07 -68.62
CA THR A 28 -12.38 23.35 -68.53
C THR A 28 -12.60 22.45 -69.75
N VAL A 29 -13.08 21.23 -69.51
CA VAL A 29 -13.47 20.26 -70.54
C VAL A 29 -14.95 19.97 -70.40
N GLY A 30 -15.72 20.04 -71.49
CA GLY A 30 -17.17 19.83 -71.43
C GLY A 30 -17.82 19.64 -72.80
N PRO A 31 -19.14 19.40 -72.84
CA PRO A 31 -19.85 18.87 -74.01
C PRO A 31 -20.07 19.86 -75.17
N ASN A 32 -19.92 21.16 -74.92
CA ASN A 32 -20.24 22.21 -75.89
C ASN A 32 -19.11 23.26 -75.95
N SER A 33 -19.25 24.23 -76.86
CA SER A 33 -18.20 25.22 -77.13
C SER A 33 -18.02 26.28 -76.03
N THR A 34 -18.75 26.21 -74.91
CA THR A 34 -18.54 27.15 -73.79
C THR A 34 -17.38 26.76 -72.88
N TYR A 35 -16.83 25.55 -73.06
CA TYR A 35 -15.67 25.04 -72.36
C TYR A 35 -14.40 25.22 -73.20
N ASN A 36 -13.22 25.21 -72.56
CA ASN A 36 -11.95 25.40 -73.29
C ASN A 36 -11.68 24.26 -74.28
N TYR A 37 -12.09 23.03 -73.94
CA TYR A 37 -11.90 21.84 -74.77
C TYR A 37 -13.12 20.92 -74.71
N GLN A 38 -13.29 20.07 -75.74
CA GLN A 38 -14.34 19.04 -75.79
C GLN A 38 -13.80 17.62 -75.58
N SER A 39 -12.48 17.43 -75.67
CA SER A 39 -11.77 16.19 -75.35
C SER A 39 -10.80 16.44 -74.20
N ILE A 40 -10.66 15.46 -73.31
CA ILE A 40 -9.75 15.54 -72.17
C ILE A 40 -8.29 15.47 -72.66
N GLN A 41 -7.97 14.56 -73.59
CA GLN A 41 -6.65 14.42 -74.16
C GLN A 41 -6.20 15.69 -74.90
N SER A 42 -7.12 16.35 -75.62
CA SER A 42 -6.81 17.62 -76.31
C SER A 42 -6.40 18.73 -75.33
N ALA A 43 -6.98 18.75 -74.12
CA ALA A 43 -6.57 19.68 -73.07
C ALA A 43 -5.17 19.33 -72.51
N LEU A 44 -4.89 18.03 -72.32
CA LEU A 44 -3.59 17.55 -71.87
C LEU A 44 -2.45 17.84 -72.87
N ASP A 45 -2.72 17.69 -74.17
CA ASP A 45 -1.73 17.91 -75.25
C ASP A 45 -1.47 19.38 -75.56
N ASN A 46 -2.34 20.30 -75.10
CA ASN A 46 -2.20 21.71 -75.42
C ASN A 46 -0.92 22.32 -74.81
N ASN A 47 -0.13 23.06 -75.60
CA ASN A 47 1.09 23.70 -75.11
C ASN A 47 0.83 24.83 -74.09
N GLY A 48 -0.39 25.35 -74.03
CA GLY A 48 -0.83 26.35 -73.06
C GLY A 48 -1.22 25.77 -71.70
N THR A 49 -1.49 24.46 -71.59
CA THR A 49 -1.65 23.80 -70.27
C THR A 49 -0.27 23.56 -69.66
N ASN A 50 0.08 24.36 -68.66
CA ASN A 50 1.39 24.37 -68.02
C ASN A 50 1.43 23.43 -66.81
N ASN A 51 2.64 23.16 -66.30
CA ASN A 51 2.80 22.42 -65.05
C ASN A 51 2.06 23.14 -63.90
N ASN A 52 1.36 22.36 -63.06
CA ASN A 52 0.49 22.78 -61.95
C ASN A 52 -0.90 23.30 -62.34
N ASP A 53 -1.24 23.36 -63.63
CA ASP A 53 -2.59 23.77 -64.02
C ASP A 53 -3.64 22.72 -63.60
N THR A 54 -4.87 23.20 -63.40
CA THR A 54 -6.01 22.35 -63.09
C THR A 54 -6.91 22.21 -64.30
N ILE A 55 -7.20 20.97 -64.69
CA ILE A 55 -8.16 20.62 -65.74
C ILE A 55 -9.42 20.09 -65.05
N THR A 56 -10.48 20.88 -65.06
CA THR A 56 -11.80 20.49 -64.54
C THR A 56 -12.65 19.93 -65.67
N VAL A 57 -13.04 18.66 -65.56
CA VAL A 57 -13.87 17.97 -66.56
C VAL A 57 -15.31 17.94 -66.07
N TYR A 58 -16.23 18.46 -66.87
CA TYR A 58 -17.67 18.47 -66.56
C TYR A 58 -18.36 17.27 -67.19
N SER A 59 -19.42 16.77 -66.55
CA SER A 59 -20.20 15.66 -67.09
C SER A 59 -20.86 16.00 -68.44
N ASN A 60 -20.81 15.07 -69.41
CA ASN A 60 -21.44 15.20 -70.74
C ASN A 60 -22.91 14.69 -70.76
N GLY A 61 -23.62 14.81 -69.64
CA GLY A 61 -25.07 14.52 -69.53
C GLY A 61 -25.46 13.03 -69.59
N THR A 62 -25.04 12.28 -70.60
CA THR A 62 -25.31 10.83 -70.76
C THR A 62 -24.21 10.04 -71.48
N ASN A 63 -23.24 10.71 -72.12
CA ASN A 63 -22.20 10.06 -72.91
C ASN A 63 -20.86 10.00 -72.14
N SER A 64 -20.10 8.91 -72.33
CA SER A 64 -18.72 8.79 -71.82
C SER A 64 -17.73 9.56 -72.70
N TYR A 65 -16.67 10.06 -72.09
CA TYR A 65 -15.45 10.45 -72.81
C TYR A 65 -14.74 9.18 -73.25
N ASN A 66 -14.78 8.88 -74.55
CA ASN A 66 -14.16 7.67 -75.12
C ASN A 66 -12.72 7.96 -75.52
N GLU A 67 -11.79 7.89 -74.56
CA GLU A 67 -10.39 8.31 -74.72
C GLU A 67 -9.47 7.41 -73.86
N ASN A 68 -8.24 7.17 -74.33
CA ASN A 68 -7.15 6.68 -73.48
C ASN A 68 -6.23 7.88 -73.19
N LEU A 69 -6.16 8.31 -71.93
CA LEU A 69 -5.52 9.55 -71.53
C LEU A 69 -4.02 9.34 -71.25
N ASN A 70 -3.18 10.21 -71.82
CA ASN A 70 -1.74 10.23 -71.64
C ASN A 70 -1.32 11.52 -70.94
N ILE A 71 -0.95 11.42 -69.67
CA ILE A 71 -0.48 12.54 -68.86
C ILE A 71 1.05 12.55 -68.90
N LYS A 72 1.61 13.56 -69.58
CA LYS A 72 3.05 13.72 -69.81
C LYS A 72 3.61 15.01 -69.19
N LYS A 73 2.87 15.63 -68.28
CA LYS A 73 3.24 16.87 -67.56
C LYS A 73 2.48 16.92 -66.23
N ARG A 74 2.94 17.71 -65.25
CA ARG A 74 2.34 17.78 -63.91
C ARG A 74 0.99 18.50 -63.93
N ILE A 75 -0.12 17.77 -63.76
CA ILE A 75 -1.49 18.33 -63.85
C ILE A 75 -2.37 17.90 -62.68
N ASN A 76 -3.32 18.76 -62.30
CA ASN A 76 -4.47 18.37 -61.46
C ASN A 76 -5.69 18.10 -62.35
N LEU A 77 -6.03 16.84 -62.58
CA LEU A 77 -7.18 16.42 -63.36
C LEU A 77 -8.34 16.08 -62.43
N VAL A 78 -9.43 16.84 -62.51
CA VAL A 78 -10.53 16.79 -61.54
C VAL A 78 -11.87 16.64 -62.25
N ALA A 79 -12.67 15.65 -61.85
CA ALA A 79 -14.05 15.50 -62.29
C ALA A 79 -14.99 16.46 -61.53
N ASN A 80 -15.88 17.12 -62.26
CA ASN A 80 -16.98 17.92 -61.74
C ASN A 80 -18.31 17.20 -62.03
N GLY A 81 -18.84 16.53 -61.01
CA GLY A 81 -19.99 15.63 -61.14
C GLY A 81 -19.61 14.22 -61.61
N SER A 82 -20.58 13.45 -62.07
CA SER A 82 -20.36 12.07 -62.53
C SER A 82 -19.77 12.06 -63.94
N VAL A 83 -18.44 12.09 -64.03
CA VAL A 83 -17.69 12.03 -65.29
C VAL A 83 -17.23 10.62 -65.57
N THR A 84 -17.67 10.03 -66.68
CA THR A 84 -17.24 8.70 -67.11
C THR A 84 -16.22 8.81 -68.24
N VAL A 85 -15.04 8.24 -68.05
CA VAL A 85 -14.02 8.04 -69.09
C VAL A 85 -13.95 6.56 -69.42
N LYS A 86 -14.20 6.22 -70.68
CA LYS A 86 -14.16 4.85 -71.18
C LYS A 86 -12.97 4.71 -72.13
N ALA A 87 -12.17 3.66 -71.96
CA ALA A 87 -11.07 3.39 -72.87
C ALA A 87 -11.58 3.29 -74.32
N SER A 88 -11.00 4.08 -75.24
CA SER A 88 -11.32 3.98 -76.68
C SER A 88 -10.64 2.77 -77.32
N ASN A 89 -9.47 2.38 -76.81
CA ASN A 89 -8.79 1.13 -77.06
C ASN A 89 -8.75 0.31 -75.76
N SER A 90 -9.46 -0.82 -75.74
CA SER A 90 -9.54 -1.72 -74.58
C SER A 90 -8.23 -2.42 -74.24
N ASN A 91 -7.25 -2.42 -75.15
CA ASN A 91 -5.92 -3.02 -74.94
C ASN A 91 -4.92 -2.04 -74.31
N LEU A 92 -5.37 -0.85 -73.91
CA LEU A 92 -4.56 0.17 -73.25
C LEU A 92 -5.25 0.64 -71.95
N PRO A 93 -4.50 1.20 -70.99
CA PRO A 93 -5.08 1.81 -69.79
C PRO A 93 -6.01 2.99 -70.11
N VAL A 94 -7.02 3.25 -69.27
CA VAL A 94 -7.86 4.45 -69.40
C VAL A 94 -7.04 5.71 -69.16
N ILE A 95 -6.16 5.70 -68.16
CA ILE A 95 -5.22 6.81 -67.86
C ILE A 95 -3.81 6.25 -67.66
N THR A 96 -2.85 6.81 -68.38
CA THR A 96 -1.42 6.57 -68.17
C THR A 96 -0.73 7.85 -67.73
N ILE A 97 -0.08 7.84 -66.57
CA ILE A 97 0.77 8.93 -66.07
C ILE A 97 2.24 8.55 -66.32
N TRP A 98 2.86 9.19 -67.30
CA TRP A 98 4.27 8.99 -67.64
C TRP A 98 5.18 9.79 -66.70
N ASN A 99 6.48 9.44 -66.60
CA ASN A 99 7.46 10.05 -65.65
C ASN A 99 7.44 11.59 -65.59
N HIS A 100 7.18 12.25 -66.72
CA HIS A 100 7.07 13.72 -66.80
C HIS A 100 5.85 14.30 -66.07
N GLY A 101 4.89 13.44 -65.70
CA GLY A 101 3.68 13.73 -64.91
C GLY A 101 3.89 13.70 -63.41
N ILE A 102 5.12 13.74 -62.91
CA ILE A 102 5.44 13.76 -61.47
C ILE A 102 4.59 14.79 -60.71
N ASN A 103 4.06 14.40 -59.54
CA ASN A 103 3.14 15.19 -58.70
C ASN A 103 1.76 15.48 -59.32
N SER A 104 1.29 14.67 -60.28
CA SER A 104 -0.07 14.84 -60.82
C SER A 104 -1.13 14.31 -59.85
N ILE A 105 -2.33 14.90 -59.91
CA ILE A 105 -3.47 14.54 -59.06
C ILE A 105 -4.64 14.15 -59.96
N ILE A 106 -5.21 12.96 -59.77
CA ILE A 106 -6.37 12.43 -60.51
C ILE A 106 -7.52 12.19 -59.54
N THR A 107 -8.62 12.93 -59.68
CA THR A 107 -9.72 12.91 -58.71
C THR A 107 -11.11 12.75 -59.31
N GLY A 108 -11.87 11.76 -58.80
CA GLY A 108 -13.33 11.72 -58.91
C GLY A 108 -13.92 11.11 -60.20
N PHE A 109 -13.14 10.41 -61.02
CA PHE A 109 -13.63 9.87 -62.29
C PHE A 109 -14.26 8.49 -62.16
N ASN A 110 -15.25 8.19 -63.01
CA ASN A 110 -15.68 6.83 -63.29
C ASN A 110 -14.88 6.30 -64.50
N LEU A 111 -13.97 5.35 -64.30
CA LEU A 111 -13.11 4.79 -65.33
C LEU A 111 -13.60 3.40 -65.74
N VAL A 112 -13.84 3.19 -67.03
CA VAL A 112 -14.47 1.97 -67.55
C VAL A 112 -13.66 1.34 -68.68
N GLY A 113 -13.37 0.04 -68.56
CA GLY A 113 -12.66 -0.74 -69.56
C GLY A 113 -11.14 -0.50 -69.55
N GLY A 114 -10.47 -0.87 -70.65
CA GLY A 114 -9.01 -0.86 -70.75
C GLY A 114 -8.36 -2.08 -70.10
N THR A 115 -7.04 -2.21 -70.23
CA THR A 115 -6.24 -3.20 -69.48
C THR A 115 -6.11 -2.80 -68.01
N SER A 116 -6.10 -1.49 -67.77
CA SER A 116 -6.04 -0.87 -66.45
C SER A 116 -6.89 0.38 -66.36
N GLY A 117 -7.41 0.70 -65.18
CA GLY A 117 -8.06 1.99 -64.94
C GLY A 117 -7.02 3.12 -64.96
N ILE A 118 -6.00 3.00 -64.12
CA ILE A 118 -4.90 3.96 -64.06
C ILE A 118 -3.57 3.21 -63.98
N VAL A 119 -2.61 3.59 -64.82
CA VAL A 119 -1.20 3.20 -64.70
C VAL A 119 -0.37 4.44 -64.43
N THR A 120 0.52 4.39 -63.44
CA THR A 120 1.46 5.49 -63.17
C THR A 120 2.90 5.02 -63.05
N TYR A 121 3.75 5.60 -63.88
CA TYR A 121 5.21 5.51 -63.81
C TYR A 121 5.81 6.73 -63.09
N ALA A 122 4.98 7.73 -62.78
CA ALA A 122 5.41 8.99 -62.20
C ALA A 122 5.37 8.99 -60.66
N ASP A 123 6.40 9.57 -60.06
CA ASP A 123 6.49 9.70 -58.61
C ASP A 123 5.52 10.76 -58.04
N ASN A 124 5.25 10.66 -56.74
CA ASN A 124 4.50 11.62 -55.93
C ASN A 124 3.08 11.92 -56.45
N CYS A 125 2.49 11.03 -57.23
CA CYS A 125 1.15 11.21 -57.77
C CYS A 125 0.06 10.89 -56.73
N GLN A 126 -1.11 11.49 -56.91
CA GLN A 126 -2.28 11.22 -56.06
C GLN A 126 -3.46 10.75 -56.91
N ILE A 127 -4.04 9.61 -56.53
CA ILE A 127 -5.17 8.97 -57.21
C ILE A 127 -6.30 8.83 -56.19
N ILE A 128 -7.28 9.72 -56.26
CA ILE A 128 -8.24 9.94 -55.17
C ILE A 128 -9.69 9.78 -55.64
N GLY A 129 -10.47 8.94 -54.96
CA GLY A 129 -11.93 8.92 -55.10
C GLY A 129 -12.45 8.53 -56.49
N ASN A 130 -11.71 7.73 -57.24
CA ASN A 130 -12.13 7.25 -58.56
C ASN A 130 -12.92 5.94 -58.43
N ASN A 131 -13.91 5.74 -59.30
CA ASN A 131 -14.65 4.49 -59.44
C ASN A 131 -14.14 3.76 -60.69
N ILE A 132 -13.52 2.61 -60.53
CA ILE A 132 -12.85 1.89 -61.61
C ILE A 132 -13.57 0.56 -61.83
N THR A 133 -14.01 0.33 -63.06
CA THR A 133 -14.64 -0.92 -63.48
C THR A 133 -13.88 -1.46 -64.69
N ILE A 134 -13.16 -2.56 -64.48
CA ILE A 134 -12.40 -3.21 -65.56
C ILE A 134 -13.23 -4.37 -66.11
N GLY A 135 -13.49 -4.33 -67.41
CA GLY A 135 -14.13 -5.42 -68.15
C GLY A 135 -13.10 -6.40 -68.69
N THR A 136 -13.47 -7.68 -68.79
CA THR A 136 -12.65 -8.73 -69.40
C THR A 136 -12.16 -8.33 -70.80
N PRO A 137 -10.85 -8.44 -71.12
CA PRO A 137 -10.43 -8.68 -72.50
C PRO A 137 -11.11 -9.96 -72.99
N GLY A 138 -11.68 -9.93 -74.20
CA GLY A 138 -12.38 -11.08 -74.76
C GLY A 138 -11.49 -12.32 -74.87
N SER A 139 -12.04 -13.45 -74.41
CA SER A 139 -11.61 -14.85 -74.63
C SER A 139 -10.22 -15.30 -74.16
N SER A 140 -10.26 -16.37 -73.35
CA SER A 140 -9.18 -17.30 -72.99
C SER A 140 -7.98 -16.74 -72.22
N TYR A 141 -8.18 -16.43 -70.94
CA TYR A 141 -7.14 -16.64 -69.93
C TYR A 141 -7.60 -17.79 -69.03
N SER A 142 -7.10 -18.98 -69.34
CA SER A 142 -7.39 -20.23 -68.64
C SER A 142 -6.41 -20.41 -67.47
N ASN A 143 -6.91 -20.45 -66.24
CA ASN A 143 -6.37 -21.17 -65.06
C ASN A 143 -4.84 -21.23 -64.84
N GLY A 144 -4.10 -20.22 -65.31
CA GLY A 144 -2.68 -20.06 -65.06
C GLY A 144 -2.49 -18.71 -64.40
N VAL A 145 -1.84 -18.71 -63.23
CA VAL A 145 -1.18 -17.54 -62.67
C VAL A 145 -0.34 -16.92 -63.80
N ASP A 146 -0.80 -15.81 -64.34
CA ASP A 146 -0.23 -15.22 -65.56
C ASP A 146 1.21 -14.79 -65.30
N SER A 147 2.11 -15.19 -66.21
CA SER A 147 3.54 -14.90 -66.20
C SER A 147 3.80 -13.40 -66.10
N GLY A 148 4.32 -12.96 -64.95
CA GLY A 148 4.46 -11.57 -64.56
C GLY A 148 5.21 -10.73 -65.60
N SER A 149 4.59 -9.64 -66.04
CA SER A 149 5.27 -8.45 -66.61
C SER A 149 4.28 -7.36 -67.07
N THR A 150 2.99 -7.65 -67.22
CA THR A 150 2.01 -6.64 -67.67
C THR A 150 1.34 -5.92 -66.49
N LEU A 151 1.39 -4.57 -66.50
CA LEU A 151 0.71 -3.69 -65.54
C LEU A 151 -0.81 -3.65 -65.81
N ASP A 152 -1.47 -4.78 -65.63
CA ASP A 152 -2.91 -4.94 -65.87
C ASP A 152 -3.67 -5.02 -64.54
N GLY A 153 -4.58 -4.09 -64.29
CA GLY A 153 -5.35 -4.03 -63.04
C GLY A 153 -6.07 -2.70 -62.79
N GLY A 154 -6.86 -2.61 -61.73
CA GLY A 154 -7.61 -1.40 -61.36
C GLY A 154 -6.70 -0.16 -61.36
N ILE A 155 -5.66 -0.22 -60.53
CA ILE A 155 -4.58 0.78 -60.48
C ILE A 155 -3.24 0.04 -60.42
N ALA A 156 -2.33 0.34 -61.34
CA ALA A 156 -0.97 -0.19 -61.33
C ALA A 156 0.07 0.92 -61.15
N VAL A 157 1.05 0.69 -60.28
CA VAL A 157 2.02 1.70 -59.84
C VAL A 157 3.44 1.17 -59.93
N GLU A 158 4.28 1.89 -60.69
CA GLU A 158 5.75 1.77 -60.66
C GLU A 158 6.41 3.05 -60.10
N GLY A 159 5.70 4.18 -60.10
CA GLY A 159 6.19 5.41 -59.50
C GLY A 159 6.28 5.34 -57.97
N ASN A 160 7.21 6.08 -57.38
CA ASN A 160 7.43 6.16 -55.94
C ASN A 160 6.53 7.20 -55.25
N ASN A 161 6.25 7.02 -53.96
CA ASN A 161 5.44 7.92 -53.14
C ASN A 161 4.04 8.21 -53.70
N VAL A 162 3.43 7.25 -54.41
CA VAL A 162 2.08 7.43 -54.94
C VAL A 162 1.07 7.23 -53.82
N THR A 163 0.07 8.11 -53.75
CA THR A 163 -1.06 7.98 -52.80
C THR A 163 -2.31 7.54 -53.54
N ILE A 164 -2.81 6.36 -53.21
CA ILE A 164 -4.04 5.78 -53.75
C ILE A 164 -5.08 5.79 -52.63
N GLN A 165 -6.06 6.69 -52.70
CA GLN A 165 -6.97 6.93 -51.59
C GLN A 165 -8.45 6.96 -51.98
N GLY A 166 -9.28 6.20 -51.26
CA GLY A 166 -10.73 6.30 -51.37
C GLY A 166 -11.31 5.86 -52.71
N ASN A 167 -10.56 5.10 -53.51
CA ASN A 167 -11.03 4.60 -54.80
C ASN A 167 -11.92 3.37 -54.60
N THR A 168 -12.92 3.21 -55.46
CA THR A 168 -13.72 1.99 -55.55
C THR A 168 -13.31 1.24 -56.80
N ILE A 169 -12.85 0.00 -56.66
CA ILE A 169 -12.37 -0.83 -57.76
C ILE A 169 -13.21 -2.09 -57.81
N GLN A 170 -13.84 -2.35 -58.95
CA GLN A 170 -14.52 -3.60 -59.22
C GLN A 170 -13.88 -4.30 -60.42
N GLY A 171 -13.34 -5.49 -60.16
CA GLY A 171 -12.72 -6.34 -61.15
C GLY A 171 -13.64 -7.46 -61.64
N ASN A 172 -13.01 -8.44 -62.31
CA ASN A 172 -13.55 -9.78 -62.49
C ASN A 172 -12.71 -10.75 -61.66
N HIS A 173 -13.38 -11.55 -60.82
CA HIS A 173 -12.85 -12.39 -59.75
C HIS A 173 -11.66 -13.26 -60.19
N ASP A 174 -11.62 -13.67 -61.46
CA ASP A 174 -10.67 -14.69 -61.92
C ASP A 174 -9.41 -14.13 -62.58
N ASN A 175 -9.39 -12.86 -63.04
CA ASN A 175 -8.30 -12.37 -63.91
C ASN A 175 -7.82 -10.93 -63.63
N VAL A 176 -8.51 -10.16 -62.77
CA VAL A 176 -8.18 -8.73 -62.57
C VAL A 176 -7.48 -8.52 -61.24
N LYS A 177 -6.30 -7.86 -61.28
CA LYS A 177 -5.64 -7.33 -60.07
C LYS A 177 -6.30 -6.00 -59.69
N GLY A 178 -6.62 -5.78 -58.42
CA GLY A 178 -7.27 -4.57 -57.94
C GLY A 178 -6.30 -3.39 -57.92
N ILE A 179 -5.33 -3.42 -56.98
CA ILE A 179 -4.20 -2.50 -56.94
C ILE A 179 -2.90 -3.31 -57.04
N MET A 180 -1.99 -2.90 -57.91
CA MET A 180 -0.70 -3.54 -58.11
C MET A 180 0.41 -2.53 -57.85
N ILE A 181 1.35 -2.89 -56.96
CA ILE A 181 2.47 -2.05 -56.56
C ILE A 181 3.75 -2.77 -56.93
N ILE A 182 4.48 -2.23 -57.90
CA ILE A 182 5.67 -2.84 -58.45
C ILE A 182 6.87 -1.94 -58.22
N SER A 183 7.90 -2.44 -57.53
CA SER A 183 9.16 -1.71 -57.31
C SER A 183 8.96 -0.27 -56.79
N SER A 184 8.02 -0.09 -55.87
CA SER A 184 7.50 1.23 -55.44
C SER A 184 7.32 1.30 -53.92
N ASN A 185 7.28 2.54 -53.38
CA ASN A 185 7.04 2.86 -51.97
C ASN A 185 5.76 3.70 -51.74
N SER A 186 4.60 3.10 -51.98
CA SER A 186 3.32 3.80 -52.08
C SER A 186 2.41 3.68 -50.86
N ASN A 187 1.44 4.61 -50.75
CA ASN A 187 0.41 4.65 -49.72
C ASN A 187 -0.95 4.26 -50.31
N ILE A 188 -1.61 3.26 -49.73
CA ILE A 188 -2.86 2.68 -50.21
C ILE A 188 -3.88 2.75 -49.07
N LEU A 189 -4.76 3.74 -49.15
CA LEU A 189 -5.55 4.22 -48.02
C LEU A 189 -7.04 4.16 -48.31
N ASN A 190 -7.80 3.43 -47.50
CA ASN A 190 -9.28 3.48 -47.50
C ASN A 190 -9.93 3.19 -48.86
N ASN A 191 -9.33 2.32 -49.68
CA ASN A 191 -9.93 1.89 -50.95
C ASN A 191 -10.91 0.74 -50.73
N ASN A 192 -11.91 0.64 -51.61
CA ASN A 192 -12.88 -0.44 -51.63
C ASN A 192 -12.66 -1.29 -52.88
N ILE A 193 -12.18 -2.53 -52.71
CA ILE A 193 -11.79 -3.41 -53.81
C ILE A 193 -12.65 -4.67 -53.77
N LYS A 194 -13.22 -5.05 -54.90
CA LYS A 194 -14.20 -6.12 -54.96
C LYS A 194 -14.05 -6.99 -56.20
N ASP A 195 -14.36 -8.28 -56.06
CA ASP A 195 -14.43 -9.25 -57.16
C ASP A 195 -13.13 -9.26 -58.00
N SER A 196 -11.97 -9.39 -57.36
CA SER A 196 -10.64 -9.33 -58.00
C SER A 196 -9.82 -10.59 -57.73
N ALA A 197 -8.94 -11.01 -58.65
CA ALA A 197 -8.04 -12.14 -58.41
C ALA A 197 -7.08 -11.81 -57.25
N PHE A 198 -6.48 -10.63 -57.29
CA PHE A 198 -5.71 -10.09 -56.18
C PHE A 198 -6.33 -8.76 -55.80
N GLY A 199 -6.74 -8.58 -54.55
CA GLY A 199 -7.24 -7.27 -54.11
C GLY A 199 -6.11 -6.24 -54.16
N ILE A 200 -5.01 -6.50 -53.44
CA ILE A 200 -3.77 -5.73 -53.51
C ILE A 200 -2.61 -6.71 -53.71
N LEU A 201 -1.79 -6.47 -54.74
CA LEU A 201 -0.61 -7.28 -55.07
C LEU A 201 0.66 -6.44 -54.92
N PHE A 202 1.65 -7.00 -54.24
CA PHE A 202 3.00 -6.45 -54.12
C PHE A 202 3.99 -7.25 -54.97
N GLY A 203 4.86 -6.56 -55.69
CA GLY A 203 6.04 -7.17 -56.33
C GLY A 203 7.24 -6.22 -56.24
N GLY A 204 8.29 -6.59 -55.52
CA GLY A 204 9.46 -5.73 -55.29
C GLY A 204 9.17 -4.42 -54.54
N ALA A 205 8.04 -4.32 -53.83
CA ALA A 205 7.60 -3.08 -53.22
C ALA A 205 8.21 -2.90 -51.81
N GLU A 206 8.73 -1.71 -51.52
CA GLU A 206 9.39 -1.42 -50.23
C GLU A 206 8.72 -0.25 -49.51
N TYR A 207 8.67 -0.28 -48.17
CA TYR A 207 8.14 0.82 -47.36
C TYR A 207 6.70 1.24 -47.68
N CYS A 208 5.90 0.33 -48.23
CA CYS A 208 4.50 0.59 -48.55
C CYS A 208 3.63 0.57 -47.30
N ASN A 209 2.58 1.39 -47.31
CA ASN A 209 1.59 1.48 -46.26
C ASN A 209 0.19 1.18 -46.80
N VAL A 210 -0.38 0.04 -46.40
CA VAL A 210 -1.72 -0.40 -46.78
C VAL A 210 -2.63 -0.30 -45.56
N THR A 211 -3.48 0.72 -45.53
CA THR A 211 -4.27 1.04 -44.33
C THR A 211 -5.75 1.32 -44.63
N GLY A 212 -6.64 0.72 -43.84
CA GLY A 212 -8.08 1.04 -43.86
C GLY A 212 -8.84 0.56 -45.09
N ASN A 213 -8.24 -0.27 -45.94
CA ASN A 213 -8.88 -0.75 -47.16
C ASN A 213 -9.92 -1.83 -46.84
N THR A 214 -10.98 -1.88 -47.64
CA THR A 214 -11.99 -2.94 -47.60
C THR A 214 -11.87 -3.78 -48.86
N LEU A 215 -11.57 -5.07 -48.71
CA LEU A 215 -11.42 -6.03 -49.79
C LEU A 215 -12.50 -7.10 -49.65
N THR A 216 -13.25 -7.39 -50.70
CA THR A 216 -14.38 -8.33 -50.63
C THR A 216 -14.42 -9.25 -51.83
N ARG A 217 -14.52 -10.57 -51.58
CA ARG A 217 -14.57 -11.60 -52.64
C ARG A 217 -13.41 -11.48 -53.61
N CYS A 218 -12.20 -11.48 -53.05
CA CYS A 218 -10.99 -11.58 -53.87
C CYS A 218 -10.49 -13.03 -53.88
N TYR A 219 -9.72 -13.45 -54.89
CA TYR A 219 -9.07 -14.77 -54.79
C TYR A 219 -8.02 -14.78 -53.67
N TYR A 220 -7.12 -13.79 -53.68
CA TYR A 220 -6.35 -13.35 -52.52
C TYR A 220 -6.74 -11.92 -52.13
N GLY A 221 -6.85 -11.65 -50.83
CA GLY A 221 -7.07 -10.28 -50.36
C GLY A 221 -5.87 -9.39 -50.64
N ILE A 222 -4.87 -9.46 -49.76
CA ILE A 222 -3.56 -8.83 -49.95
C ILE A 222 -2.54 -9.94 -50.14
N ASP A 223 -1.87 -9.94 -51.29
CA ASP A 223 -0.81 -10.89 -51.61
C ASP A 223 0.52 -10.17 -51.75
N VAL A 224 1.52 -10.68 -51.04
CA VAL A 224 2.91 -10.24 -51.10
C VAL A 224 3.71 -11.40 -51.63
N GLU A 225 4.08 -11.29 -52.90
CA GLU A 225 4.71 -12.38 -53.64
C GLU A 225 6.13 -12.00 -54.03
N CYS A 226 7.05 -12.94 -53.80
CA CYS A 226 8.36 -12.94 -54.42
C CYS A 226 8.51 -14.22 -55.24
N ASN A 227 8.87 -14.07 -56.51
CA ASN A 227 9.07 -15.16 -57.47
C ASN A 227 10.01 -14.69 -58.60
N ASP A 228 10.22 -15.50 -59.64
CA ASP A 228 11.10 -15.16 -60.78
C ASP A 228 10.74 -13.84 -61.49
N TYR A 229 9.50 -13.34 -61.31
CA TYR A 229 9.01 -12.11 -61.92
C TYR A 229 9.06 -10.90 -60.98
N TYR A 230 9.02 -11.12 -59.66
CA TYR A 230 8.94 -10.06 -58.66
C TYR A 230 10.02 -10.22 -57.59
N TYR A 231 10.82 -9.16 -57.41
CA TYR A 231 11.75 -9.04 -56.28
C TYR A 231 11.01 -9.09 -54.94
N ALA A 232 11.75 -9.36 -53.86
CA ALA A 232 11.21 -9.34 -52.51
C ALA A 232 10.62 -7.96 -52.18
N SER A 233 9.44 -7.97 -51.53
CA SER A 233 8.83 -6.76 -51.01
C SER A 233 9.13 -6.70 -49.52
N ASP A 234 9.64 -5.56 -49.01
CA ASP A 234 10.20 -5.45 -47.65
C ASP A 234 9.71 -4.20 -46.90
N ASN A 235 9.82 -4.22 -45.57
CA ASN A 235 9.60 -3.04 -44.71
C ASN A 235 8.19 -2.41 -44.83
N CYS A 236 7.18 -3.21 -45.19
CA CYS A 236 5.82 -2.73 -45.43
C CYS A 236 4.88 -2.94 -44.23
N GLN A 237 3.78 -2.19 -44.23
CA GLN A 237 2.76 -2.26 -43.18
C GLN A 237 1.37 -2.51 -43.78
N ILE A 238 0.64 -3.46 -43.19
CA ILE A 238 -0.73 -3.82 -43.53
C ILE A 238 -1.57 -3.62 -42.27
N THR A 239 -2.25 -2.48 -42.17
CA THR A 239 -2.93 -2.10 -40.92
C THR A 239 -4.42 -1.75 -41.08
N ASN A 240 -5.24 -2.20 -40.13
CA ASN A 240 -6.67 -1.83 -40.05
C ASN A 240 -7.48 -2.09 -41.33
N ASN A 241 -7.10 -3.08 -42.14
CA ASN A 241 -7.86 -3.47 -43.33
C ASN A 241 -8.96 -4.45 -42.95
N THR A 242 -10.06 -4.43 -43.70
CA THR A 242 -11.16 -5.40 -43.60
C THR A 242 -11.16 -6.26 -44.85
N ILE A 243 -10.95 -7.57 -44.70
CA ILE A 243 -10.89 -8.52 -45.81
C ILE A 243 -11.92 -9.61 -45.57
N ASN A 244 -12.88 -9.69 -46.49
CA ASN A 244 -14.05 -10.57 -46.35
C ASN A 244 -14.23 -11.49 -47.56
N ASN A 245 -14.45 -12.77 -47.28
CA ASN A 245 -14.83 -13.81 -48.24
C ASN A 245 -13.85 -13.96 -49.39
N SER A 246 -12.55 -13.89 -49.11
CA SER A 246 -11.55 -14.28 -50.07
C SER A 246 -11.57 -15.80 -50.32
N THR A 247 -11.29 -16.22 -51.55
CA THR A 247 -11.32 -17.64 -51.97
C THR A 247 -10.08 -18.41 -51.51
N ARG A 248 -8.98 -17.74 -51.16
CA ARG A 248 -7.82 -18.35 -50.48
C ARG A 248 -7.51 -17.61 -49.18
N TYR A 249 -6.37 -16.93 -49.11
CA TYR A 249 -5.93 -16.23 -47.91
C TYR A 249 -6.43 -14.78 -47.90
N CYS A 250 -6.80 -14.27 -46.71
CA CYS A 250 -7.04 -12.83 -46.58
C CYS A 250 -5.74 -12.05 -46.78
N ILE A 251 -4.67 -12.48 -46.12
CA ILE A 251 -3.32 -11.93 -46.27
C ILE A 251 -2.35 -13.08 -46.51
N ARG A 252 -1.54 -13.01 -47.57
CA ARG A 252 -0.49 -13.96 -47.89
C ARG A 252 0.84 -13.25 -48.01
N ILE A 253 1.85 -13.73 -47.28
CA ILE A 253 3.25 -13.30 -47.40
C ILE A 253 4.06 -14.52 -47.83
N SER A 254 4.56 -14.50 -49.07
CA SER A 254 5.20 -15.65 -49.69
C SER A 254 6.53 -15.24 -50.35
N GLY A 255 7.65 -15.55 -49.70
CA GLY A 255 8.99 -15.38 -50.25
C GLY A 255 9.35 -16.47 -51.27
N ALA A 256 10.26 -16.16 -52.20
CA ALA A 256 10.69 -17.10 -53.25
C ALA A 256 11.57 -18.23 -52.67
N GLU A 257 11.63 -19.37 -53.37
CA GLU A 257 12.52 -20.49 -53.00
C GLU A 257 13.98 -20.14 -53.32
N GLY A 258 14.86 -20.13 -52.32
CA GLY A 258 16.29 -19.83 -52.43
C GLY A 258 16.75 -18.61 -51.60
N ASP A 259 17.99 -18.66 -51.09
CA ASP A 259 18.50 -17.72 -50.06
C ASP A 259 18.58 -16.24 -50.48
N GLU A 260 18.44 -15.90 -51.77
CA GLU A 260 18.66 -14.53 -52.28
C GLU A 260 17.39 -13.65 -52.32
N ASN A 261 16.20 -14.19 -51.99
CA ASN A 261 14.90 -13.52 -52.24
C ASN A 261 13.89 -13.61 -51.06
N SER A 262 14.38 -13.59 -49.82
CA SER A 262 13.51 -13.61 -48.62
C SER A 262 12.79 -12.28 -48.39
N ILE A 263 11.56 -12.33 -47.84
CA ILE A 263 10.78 -11.14 -47.45
C ILE A 263 11.05 -10.76 -46.00
N TYR A 264 11.29 -9.48 -45.73
CA TYR A 264 11.67 -8.96 -44.41
C TYR A 264 10.73 -7.86 -43.89
N ASN A 265 10.55 -7.84 -42.56
CA ASN A 265 10.04 -6.69 -41.80
C ASN A 265 8.60 -6.26 -42.14
N PHE A 266 7.63 -7.17 -42.07
CA PHE A 266 6.21 -6.82 -42.20
C PHE A 266 5.53 -6.59 -40.85
N GLN A 267 4.68 -5.57 -40.81
CA GLN A 267 3.75 -5.32 -39.71
C GLN A 267 2.32 -5.57 -40.18
N ILE A 268 1.67 -6.62 -39.67
CA ILE A 268 0.28 -6.97 -39.97
C ILE A 268 -0.54 -6.68 -38.71
N THR A 269 -1.17 -5.51 -38.65
CA THR A 269 -1.73 -5.00 -37.38
C THR A 269 -3.17 -4.51 -37.47
N GLY A 270 -4.06 -4.97 -36.57
CA GLY A 270 -5.40 -4.40 -36.44
C GLY A 270 -6.39 -4.78 -37.56
N ASN A 271 -6.06 -5.77 -38.40
CA ASN A 271 -6.91 -6.16 -39.52
C ASN A 271 -8.08 -7.05 -39.07
N ASN A 272 -9.20 -6.98 -39.79
CA ASN A 272 -10.36 -7.85 -39.61
C ASN A 272 -10.48 -8.81 -40.81
N LEU A 273 -10.27 -10.11 -40.58
CA LEU A 273 -10.04 -11.12 -41.61
C LEU A 273 -11.06 -12.27 -41.48
N THR A 274 -11.93 -12.41 -42.47
CA THR A 274 -13.04 -13.39 -42.42
C THR A 274 -13.34 -14.03 -43.77
N ASN A 275 -13.11 -15.34 -43.92
CA ASN A 275 -13.44 -16.12 -45.13
C ASN A 275 -14.58 -17.13 -44.90
N SER A 276 -15.81 -16.63 -44.75
CA SER A 276 -16.97 -17.47 -44.43
C SER A 276 -17.27 -18.49 -45.53
N GLY A 277 -17.24 -19.78 -45.18
CA GLY A 277 -17.66 -20.87 -46.07
C GLY A 277 -16.58 -21.44 -46.99
N ASN A 278 -15.32 -21.02 -46.84
CA ASN A 278 -14.21 -21.59 -47.58
C ASN A 278 -13.70 -22.87 -46.89
N THR A 279 -13.75 -24.01 -47.61
CA THR A 279 -13.21 -25.31 -47.18
C THR A 279 -12.02 -25.76 -48.03
N GLU A 280 -11.54 -24.93 -48.96
CA GLU A 280 -10.37 -25.26 -49.75
C GLU A 280 -9.14 -25.38 -48.85
N GLU A 281 -8.21 -26.28 -49.21
CA GLU A 281 -7.01 -26.58 -48.41
C GLU A 281 -6.16 -25.33 -48.10
N ASN A 282 -6.31 -24.27 -48.90
CA ASN A 282 -5.52 -23.03 -48.85
C ASN A 282 -6.35 -21.78 -48.43
N GLY A 283 -7.46 -21.97 -47.71
CA GLY A 283 -8.44 -20.94 -47.33
C GLY A 283 -8.25 -20.25 -45.96
N GLY A 284 -7.06 -19.75 -45.63
CA GLY A 284 -6.74 -19.22 -44.28
C GLY A 284 -6.95 -17.72 -44.06
N GLY A 285 -6.77 -17.26 -42.82
CA GLY A 285 -6.75 -15.83 -42.48
C GLY A 285 -5.44 -15.18 -42.93
N ILE A 286 -4.34 -15.53 -42.27
CA ILE A 286 -2.99 -15.05 -42.60
C ILE A 286 -2.11 -16.25 -42.94
N TYR A 287 -1.43 -16.19 -44.08
CA TYR A 287 -0.41 -17.15 -44.47
C TYR A 287 0.96 -16.49 -44.50
N VAL A 288 1.96 -17.20 -43.97
CA VAL A 288 3.37 -16.83 -44.05
C VAL A 288 4.17 -18.10 -44.36
N ASN A 289 5.12 -18.03 -45.31
CA ASN A 289 6.02 -19.14 -45.61
C ASN A 289 7.43 -18.98 -45.00
N GLN A 290 8.23 -20.04 -45.08
CA GLN A 290 9.55 -20.14 -44.44
C GLN A 290 10.58 -19.12 -44.95
N ASN A 291 10.39 -18.57 -46.16
CA ASN A 291 11.29 -17.61 -46.80
C ASN A 291 10.97 -16.17 -46.38
N THR A 292 10.61 -15.98 -45.11
CA THR A 292 10.24 -14.69 -44.53
C THR A 292 10.89 -14.50 -43.17
N SER A 293 11.16 -13.25 -42.78
CA SER A 293 11.78 -12.93 -41.49
C SER A 293 11.26 -11.63 -40.88
N ASN A 294 11.24 -11.59 -39.54
CA ASN A 294 10.75 -10.47 -38.75
C ASN A 294 9.31 -10.05 -39.10
N ILE A 295 8.43 -11.05 -39.21
CA ILE A 295 7.00 -10.84 -39.45
C ILE A 295 6.32 -10.64 -38.10
N ASN A 296 5.64 -9.50 -37.95
CA ASN A 296 4.94 -9.13 -36.71
C ASN A 296 3.43 -9.08 -36.99
N ILE A 297 2.70 -10.02 -36.39
CA ILE A 297 1.25 -10.16 -36.54
C ILE A 297 0.61 -9.74 -35.21
N SER A 298 -0.09 -8.62 -35.18
CA SER A 298 -0.66 -8.13 -33.92
C SER A 298 -2.05 -7.51 -33.98
N GLN A 299 -2.84 -7.62 -32.92
CA GLN A 299 -4.14 -6.93 -32.82
C GLN A 299 -5.15 -7.28 -33.94
N ASN A 300 -4.94 -8.37 -34.69
CA ASN A 300 -5.86 -8.77 -35.75
C ASN A 300 -7.03 -9.55 -35.16
N THR A 301 -8.21 -9.41 -35.78
CA THR A 301 -9.38 -10.24 -35.53
C THR A 301 -9.54 -11.20 -36.70
N ILE A 302 -9.41 -12.50 -36.45
CA ILE A 302 -9.34 -13.54 -37.47
C ILE A 302 -10.41 -14.59 -37.17
N THR A 303 -11.46 -14.63 -37.99
CA THR A 303 -12.63 -15.46 -37.71
C THR A 303 -13.17 -16.20 -38.93
N SER A 304 -13.77 -17.37 -38.72
CA SER A 304 -14.44 -18.16 -39.76
C SER A 304 -13.59 -18.54 -40.97
N ASN A 305 -12.26 -18.51 -40.87
CA ASN A 305 -11.35 -18.98 -41.91
C ASN A 305 -11.12 -20.50 -41.76
N ARG A 306 -10.41 -21.15 -42.69
CA ARG A 306 -9.94 -22.53 -42.48
C ARG A 306 -9.01 -22.59 -41.27
N ASP A 307 -7.81 -22.03 -41.42
CA ASP A 307 -6.89 -21.78 -40.33
C ASP A 307 -6.84 -20.28 -40.06
N GLY A 308 -6.69 -19.88 -38.80
CA GLY A 308 -6.55 -18.47 -38.45
C GLY A 308 -5.23 -17.90 -38.98
N ILE A 309 -4.12 -18.45 -38.49
CA ILE A 309 -2.76 -18.16 -38.97
C ILE A 309 -2.11 -19.47 -39.40
N ASP A 310 -1.59 -19.52 -40.62
CA ASP A 310 -0.95 -20.66 -41.23
C ASP A 310 0.52 -20.32 -41.53
N LEU A 311 1.44 -20.97 -40.81
CA LEU A 311 2.88 -20.86 -41.02
C LEU A 311 3.40 -22.16 -41.64
N SER A 312 3.30 -22.34 -42.96
CA SER A 312 3.74 -23.56 -43.66
C SER A 312 4.77 -23.30 -44.77
N ASP A 313 5.64 -24.27 -45.06
CA ASP A 313 6.91 -24.08 -45.81
C ASP A 313 6.73 -23.62 -47.26
N SER A 314 5.79 -24.25 -47.96
CA SER A 314 5.25 -23.85 -49.25
C SER A 314 3.99 -24.70 -49.53
N LEU A 315 3.14 -24.25 -50.45
CA LEU A 315 2.00 -25.04 -50.92
C LEU A 315 2.42 -26.33 -51.67
N ASP A 316 3.71 -26.45 -52.02
CA ASP A 316 4.28 -27.52 -52.87
C ASP A 316 5.18 -28.53 -52.14
N GLY A 317 5.36 -28.40 -50.82
CA GLY A 317 5.81 -29.51 -49.95
C GLY A 317 7.31 -29.85 -49.94
N THR A 318 8.19 -28.98 -50.42
CA THR A 318 9.65 -29.18 -50.34
C THR A 318 10.30 -28.38 -49.21
N ILE A 319 10.77 -29.10 -48.18
CA ILE A 319 11.53 -28.56 -47.05
C ILE A 319 13.01 -28.40 -47.45
N THR A 320 13.53 -27.18 -47.43
CA THR A 320 14.98 -26.91 -47.53
C THR A 320 15.45 -26.19 -46.29
N SER A 321 16.55 -26.66 -45.70
CA SER A 321 17.00 -26.27 -44.37
C SER A 321 17.45 -24.81 -44.24
N SER A 322 16.94 -24.18 -43.18
CA SER A 322 17.56 -23.17 -42.29
C SER A 322 17.81 -21.74 -42.80
N SER A 323 16.89 -20.85 -42.44
CA SER A 323 17.26 -19.62 -41.75
C SER A 323 16.39 -19.47 -40.48
N GLN A 324 17.00 -19.12 -39.34
CA GLN A 324 16.30 -18.98 -38.06
C GLN A 324 15.46 -17.69 -38.07
N THR A 325 14.25 -17.76 -38.59
CA THR A 325 13.35 -16.60 -38.67
C THR A 325 12.35 -16.63 -37.53
N SER A 326 12.11 -15.47 -36.93
CA SER A 326 11.16 -15.30 -35.83
C SER A 326 9.90 -14.60 -36.32
N THR A 327 8.76 -15.25 -36.09
CA THR A 327 7.44 -14.64 -36.28
C THR A 327 6.86 -14.30 -34.91
N ASN A 328 6.59 -13.02 -34.68
CA ASN A 328 5.97 -12.55 -33.45
C ASN A 328 4.47 -12.43 -33.66
N ILE A 329 3.69 -13.16 -32.86
CA ILE A 329 2.23 -13.17 -32.90
C ILE A 329 1.72 -12.69 -31.55
N ASN A 330 1.13 -11.49 -31.48
CA ASN A 330 0.69 -10.95 -30.21
C ASN A 330 -0.63 -10.18 -30.24
N ASN A 331 -1.41 -10.24 -29.16
CA ASN A 331 -2.66 -9.47 -29.03
C ASN A 331 -3.71 -9.77 -30.12
N ASN A 332 -3.65 -10.91 -30.80
CA ASN A 332 -4.63 -11.27 -31.82
C ASN A 332 -5.84 -11.99 -31.20
N THR A 333 -7.01 -11.80 -31.80
CA THR A 333 -8.23 -12.57 -31.50
C THR A 333 -8.48 -13.54 -32.65
N ILE A 334 -8.27 -14.83 -32.41
CA ILE A 334 -8.33 -15.91 -33.39
C ILE A 334 -9.41 -16.89 -32.94
N THR A 335 -10.59 -16.78 -33.52
CA THR A 335 -11.75 -17.51 -33.01
C THR A 335 -12.71 -18.00 -34.08
N GLY A 336 -13.29 -19.18 -33.85
CA GLY A 336 -14.30 -19.73 -34.74
C GLY A 336 -13.78 -20.10 -36.13
N ASN A 337 -12.48 -20.35 -36.29
CA ASN A 337 -11.95 -20.88 -37.56
C ASN A 337 -12.28 -22.38 -37.65
N ASN A 338 -12.47 -22.89 -38.87
CA ASN A 338 -12.98 -24.24 -39.12
C ASN A 338 -11.97 -25.35 -38.75
N PHE A 339 -10.69 -25.01 -38.69
CA PHE A 339 -9.59 -25.93 -38.44
C PHE A 339 -8.74 -25.41 -37.29
N ASP A 340 -7.44 -25.14 -37.46
CA ASP A 340 -6.62 -24.66 -36.36
C ASP A 340 -6.77 -23.14 -36.16
N GLY A 341 -6.64 -22.69 -34.91
CA GLY A 341 -6.42 -21.28 -34.67
C GLY A 341 -5.09 -20.84 -35.29
N ILE A 342 -4.01 -21.54 -34.93
CA ILE A 342 -2.67 -21.33 -35.48
C ILE A 342 -2.04 -22.67 -35.86
N TYR A 343 -1.62 -22.80 -37.12
CA TYR A 343 -0.81 -23.92 -37.59
C TYR A 343 0.65 -23.49 -37.77
N VAL A 344 1.58 -24.30 -37.27
CA VAL A 344 3.01 -24.02 -37.24
C VAL A 344 3.76 -25.19 -37.86
N GLY A 345 4.11 -25.03 -39.13
CA GLY A 345 4.92 -25.94 -39.93
C GLY A 345 6.43 -25.74 -39.78
N TRP A 346 6.87 -24.51 -39.48
CA TRP A 346 8.29 -24.14 -39.47
C TRP A 346 8.66 -23.03 -38.49
N GLY A 347 9.96 -22.84 -38.32
CA GLY A 347 10.55 -21.68 -37.64
C GLY A 347 10.50 -21.70 -36.12
N ASN A 348 10.87 -20.55 -35.54
CA ASN A 348 10.73 -20.26 -34.12
C ASN A 348 9.68 -19.18 -33.92
N ILE A 349 8.62 -19.47 -33.18
CA ILE A 349 7.50 -18.55 -33.01
C ILE A 349 7.42 -17.99 -31.60
N ASN A 350 6.98 -16.73 -31.49
CA ASN A 350 6.75 -16.07 -30.22
C ASN A 350 5.28 -15.63 -30.11
N LEU A 351 4.49 -16.34 -29.32
CA LEU A 351 3.05 -16.17 -29.16
C LEU A 351 2.74 -15.62 -27.78
N VAL A 352 2.37 -14.34 -27.70
CA VAL A 352 2.11 -13.68 -26.42
C VAL A 352 0.80 -12.90 -26.44
N ASN A 353 -0.01 -13.04 -25.40
CA ASN A 353 -1.27 -12.31 -25.26
C ASN A 353 -2.26 -12.52 -26.43
N ASN A 354 -2.40 -13.72 -26.99
CA ASN A 354 -3.43 -13.98 -28.00
C ASN A 354 -4.67 -14.66 -27.38
N THR A 355 -5.84 -14.38 -27.93
CA THR A 355 -7.10 -15.09 -27.61
C THR A 355 -7.38 -16.10 -28.73
N ILE A 356 -7.21 -17.39 -28.45
CA ILE A 356 -7.30 -18.50 -29.40
C ILE A 356 -8.39 -19.45 -28.94
N THR A 357 -9.61 -19.25 -29.42
CA THR A 357 -10.79 -19.93 -28.84
C THR A 357 -11.80 -20.41 -29.87
N SER A 358 -12.51 -21.49 -29.54
CA SER A 358 -13.62 -21.99 -30.37
C SER A 358 -13.24 -22.37 -31.81
N ASN A 359 -11.98 -22.77 -32.07
CA ASN A 359 -11.57 -23.26 -33.39
C ASN A 359 -11.97 -24.73 -33.57
N GLY A 360 -12.28 -25.11 -34.81
CA GLY A 360 -12.90 -26.37 -35.20
C GLY A 360 -11.97 -27.58 -35.18
N ARG A 361 -10.67 -27.41 -34.98
CA ARG A 361 -9.70 -28.48 -34.71
C ARG A 361 -8.86 -28.17 -33.48
N ASP A 362 -7.63 -27.69 -33.62
CA ASP A 362 -6.75 -27.39 -32.50
C ASP A 362 -6.67 -25.87 -32.27
N GLY A 363 -6.38 -25.44 -31.04
CA GLY A 363 -6.06 -24.03 -30.79
C GLY A 363 -4.76 -23.65 -31.49
N ILE A 364 -3.70 -24.38 -31.16
CA ILE A 364 -2.38 -24.27 -31.78
C ILE A 364 -1.88 -25.67 -32.13
N SER A 365 -1.41 -25.85 -33.36
CA SER A 365 -0.83 -27.10 -33.87
C SER A 365 0.60 -26.89 -34.34
N PHE A 366 1.54 -27.65 -33.78
CA PHE A 366 2.93 -27.70 -34.21
C PHE A 366 3.26 -28.97 -34.99
N ALA A 367 3.92 -28.80 -36.14
CA ALA A 367 4.57 -29.86 -36.88
C ALA A 367 5.85 -30.36 -36.18
N ALA A 368 6.50 -31.36 -36.77
CA ALA A 368 7.74 -31.91 -36.24
C ALA A 368 8.92 -30.96 -36.46
N ASN A 369 9.83 -30.87 -35.49
CA ASN A 369 11.09 -30.08 -35.57
C ASN A 369 10.90 -28.55 -35.61
N THR A 370 9.85 -28.06 -34.98
CA THR A 370 9.54 -26.63 -34.83
C THR A 370 9.90 -26.12 -33.42
N SER A 371 9.90 -24.81 -33.20
CA SER A 371 10.11 -24.25 -31.85
C SER A 371 9.16 -23.10 -31.55
N GLY A 372 8.85 -22.89 -30.27
CA GLY A 372 7.91 -21.85 -29.89
C GLY A 372 7.95 -21.45 -28.41
N TYR A 373 7.80 -20.14 -28.18
CA TYR A 373 7.55 -19.54 -26.87
C TYR A 373 6.10 -19.03 -26.83
N LEU A 374 5.27 -19.61 -25.97
CA LEU A 374 3.85 -19.36 -25.85
C LEU A 374 3.56 -18.95 -24.41
N ASN A 375 3.24 -17.69 -24.16
CA ASN A 375 2.96 -17.21 -22.80
C ASN A 375 1.78 -16.24 -22.78
N PHE A 376 1.02 -16.26 -21.68
CA PHE A 376 -0.07 -15.31 -21.44
C PHE A 376 -1.17 -15.32 -22.51
N ASN A 377 -1.31 -16.41 -23.27
CA ASN A 377 -2.40 -16.59 -24.21
C ASN A 377 -3.64 -17.16 -23.50
N VAL A 378 -4.82 -16.87 -24.03
CA VAL A 378 -6.09 -17.52 -23.68
C VAL A 378 -6.36 -18.59 -24.73
N ILE A 379 -6.18 -19.87 -24.37
CA ILE A 379 -6.33 -21.02 -25.27
C ILE A 379 -7.42 -21.90 -24.70
N ALA A 380 -8.64 -21.81 -25.23
CA ALA A 380 -9.79 -22.48 -24.62
C ALA A 380 -10.88 -22.84 -25.63
N GLN A 381 -11.69 -23.84 -25.31
CA GLN A 381 -12.89 -24.21 -26.08
C GLN A 381 -12.62 -24.60 -27.55
N ASN A 382 -11.39 -24.98 -27.90
CA ASN A 382 -11.09 -25.55 -29.23
C ASN A 382 -11.55 -27.02 -29.27
N LEU A 383 -12.00 -27.50 -30.44
CA LEU A 383 -12.74 -28.76 -30.54
C LEU A 383 -11.93 -30.00 -30.13
N ARG A 384 -10.71 -30.13 -30.64
CA ARG A 384 -9.84 -31.29 -30.45
C ARG A 384 -8.83 -31.04 -29.35
N TYR A 385 -7.86 -30.16 -29.54
CA TYR A 385 -6.85 -29.84 -28.53
C TYR A 385 -6.66 -28.33 -28.32
N GLY A 386 -6.25 -27.90 -27.12
CA GLY A 386 -5.75 -26.55 -26.91
C GLY A 386 -4.40 -26.36 -27.61
N LEU A 387 -3.47 -27.27 -27.32
CA LEU A 387 -2.15 -27.36 -27.95
C LEU A 387 -1.92 -28.80 -28.45
N TYR A 388 -1.58 -28.93 -29.73
CA TYR A 388 -1.10 -30.16 -30.35
C TYR A 388 0.37 -30.02 -30.76
N VAL A 389 1.19 -31.00 -30.43
CA VAL A 389 2.58 -31.08 -30.90
C VAL A 389 2.83 -32.44 -31.53
N ALA A 390 3.24 -32.44 -32.81
CA ALA A 390 3.58 -33.65 -33.55
C ALA A 390 4.88 -34.31 -33.05
N ASN A 391 5.07 -35.58 -33.41
CA ASN A 391 6.28 -36.33 -33.04
C ASN A 391 7.51 -35.81 -33.79
N GLY A 392 8.53 -35.39 -33.04
CA GLY A 392 9.79 -34.88 -33.61
C GLY A 392 10.80 -34.52 -32.52
N THR A 393 11.47 -33.39 -32.74
CA THR A 393 12.43 -32.79 -31.80
C THR A 393 12.07 -31.35 -31.42
N SER A 394 10.77 -31.01 -31.44
CA SER A 394 10.30 -29.63 -31.27
C SER A 394 10.62 -29.06 -29.87
N LEU A 395 10.89 -27.77 -29.77
CA LEU A 395 11.23 -27.09 -28.50
C LEU A 395 10.15 -26.07 -28.11
N ILE A 396 9.23 -26.47 -27.23
CA ILE A 396 8.04 -25.67 -26.90
C ILE A 396 8.02 -25.28 -25.42
N ASN A 397 7.98 -23.97 -25.15
CA ASN A 397 7.69 -23.41 -23.84
C ASN A 397 6.29 -22.79 -23.87
N ALA A 398 5.34 -23.42 -23.18
CA ALA A 398 3.93 -23.04 -23.09
C ALA A 398 3.50 -22.66 -21.67
N THR A 399 4.41 -22.08 -20.89
CA THR A 399 4.14 -21.67 -19.50
C THR A 399 3.23 -20.44 -19.41
N ASN A 400 2.62 -20.21 -18.26
CA ASN A 400 1.78 -19.05 -17.94
C ASN A 400 0.69 -18.73 -18.98
N ASN A 401 0.12 -19.74 -19.63
CA ASN A 401 -1.08 -19.59 -20.45
C ASN A 401 -2.34 -19.86 -19.61
N TRP A 402 -3.45 -19.24 -20.00
CA TRP A 402 -4.77 -19.61 -19.51
C TRP A 402 -5.39 -20.63 -20.46
N TRP A 403 -5.50 -21.87 -20.00
CA TRP A 403 -5.98 -23.01 -20.79
C TRP A 403 -7.51 -23.17 -20.80
N GLY A 404 -8.25 -22.18 -20.30
CA GLY A 404 -9.68 -22.30 -20.06
C GLY A 404 -10.05 -23.20 -18.87
N THR A 405 -9.09 -23.59 -18.05
CA THR A 405 -9.29 -24.43 -16.86
C THR A 405 -8.16 -24.23 -15.85
N ASN A 406 -8.46 -24.42 -14.56
CA ASN A 406 -7.47 -24.44 -13.48
C ASN A 406 -6.66 -25.74 -13.44
N THR A 407 -7.11 -26.79 -14.12
CA THR A 407 -6.49 -28.13 -14.14
C THR A 407 -6.36 -28.63 -15.57
N PRO A 408 -5.41 -28.09 -16.36
CA PRO A 408 -5.20 -28.50 -17.75
C PRO A 408 -4.81 -29.98 -17.81
N SER A 409 -5.39 -30.73 -18.76
CA SER A 409 -5.00 -32.11 -19.03
C SER A 409 -3.79 -32.16 -19.95
N TYR A 410 -2.79 -32.95 -19.58
CA TYR A 410 -1.57 -33.16 -20.37
C TYR A 410 -1.41 -34.64 -20.68
N ILE A 411 -1.44 -34.99 -21.96
CA ILE A 411 -1.24 -36.35 -22.45
C ILE A 411 0.02 -36.35 -23.31
N SER A 412 1.02 -37.16 -22.93
CA SER A 412 2.23 -37.37 -23.72
C SER A 412 2.51 -38.85 -23.95
N ASN A 413 3.36 -39.16 -24.94
CA ASN A 413 3.78 -40.53 -25.27
C ASN A 413 2.61 -41.49 -25.55
N SER A 414 1.52 -40.97 -26.12
CA SER A 414 0.35 -41.75 -26.53
C SER A 414 0.18 -41.66 -28.04
N THR A 415 -0.33 -42.71 -28.68
CA THR A 415 -0.67 -42.69 -30.11
C THR A 415 -1.97 -41.95 -30.40
N THR A 416 -2.81 -41.73 -29.38
CA THR A 416 -4.08 -40.99 -29.48
C THR A 416 -4.38 -40.22 -28.18
N ALA A 417 -5.12 -39.10 -28.29
CA ALA A 417 -5.69 -38.38 -27.16
C ALA A 417 -7.19 -38.12 -27.41
N PRO A 418 -8.05 -38.07 -26.38
CA PRO A 418 -9.46 -37.72 -26.55
C PRO A 418 -9.64 -36.26 -27.00
N ASN A 419 -10.64 -35.99 -27.83
CA ASN A 419 -11.07 -34.63 -28.14
C ASN A 419 -11.43 -33.88 -26.83
N GLY A 420 -11.06 -32.61 -26.76
CA GLY A 420 -11.16 -31.78 -25.55
C GLY A 420 -9.93 -31.86 -24.63
N THR A 421 -8.90 -32.64 -24.96
CA THR A 421 -7.63 -32.63 -24.20
C THR A 421 -6.97 -31.25 -24.28
N THR A 422 -6.48 -30.71 -23.17
CA THR A 422 -5.88 -29.37 -23.17
C THR A 422 -4.57 -29.36 -23.96
N ILE A 423 -3.66 -30.28 -23.65
CA ILE A 423 -2.35 -30.41 -24.30
C ILE A 423 -2.14 -31.86 -24.70
N TYR A 424 -1.99 -32.10 -26.01
CA TYR A 424 -1.56 -33.39 -26.54
C TYR A 424 -0.15 -33.26 -27.11
N ASP A 425 0.80 -33.90 -26.43
CA ASP A 425 2.22 -33.86 -26.74
C ASP A 425 2.71 -35.20 -27.30
N ASN A 426 2.76 -35.31 -28.62
CA ASN A 426 3.33 -36.48 -29.30
C ASN A 426 4.86 -36.35 -29.49
N ASN A 427 5.51 -35.31 -28.93
CA ASN A 427 6.93 -35.02 -29.10
C ASN A 427 7.80 -35.85 -28.15
N ILE A 428 8.00 -37.13 -28.50
CA ILE A 428 8.67 -38.12 -27.65
C ILE A 428 10.09 -37.68 -27.24
N SER A 429 10.79 -36.93 -28.09
CA SER A 429 12.19 -36.55 -27.87
C SER A 429 12.36 -35.35 -26.93
N GLN A 430 11.39 -34.44 -26.85
CA GLN A 430 11.48 -33.17 -26.10
C GLN A 430 10.11 -32.70 -25.61
N GLN A 431 9.70 -33.14 -24.41
CA GLN A 431 8.37 -32.83 -23.89
C GLN A 431 8.09 -31.32 -23.76
N VAL A 432 6.84 -30.94 -23.97
CA VAL A 432 6.37 -29.56 -23.86
C VAL A 432 6.52 -29.06 -22.43
N ASN A 433 7.20 -27.92 -22.26
CA ASN A 433 7.24 -27.23 -20.98
C ASN A 433 6.00 -26.34 -20.81
N TYR A 434 4.93 -26.86 -20.22
CA TYR A 434 3.66 -26.13 -20.06
C TYR A 434 3.40 -25.60 -18.63
N GLY A 435 4.18 -26.08 -17.64
CA GLY A 435 4.04 -25.72 -16.23
C GLY A 435 5.10 -24.69 -15.79
N PRO A 436 4.72 -23.64 -15.06
CA PRO A 436 3.40 -23.40 -14.47
C PRO A 436 2.38 -22.80 -15.47
N TRP A 437 1.08 -22.88 -15.19
CA TRP A 437 -0.02 -22.26 -15.98
C TRP A 437 -0.82 -21.26 -15.15
N LEU A 438 -1.60 -20.37 -15.76
CA LEU A 438 -2.41 -19.37 -15.02
C LEU A 438 -3.63 -20.02 -14.35
N ILE A 439 -3.97 -19.56 -13.15
CA ILE A 439 -5.11 -20.06 -12.36
C ILE A 439 -6.11 -18.92 -12.12
N LEU A 440 -7.38 -19.20 -12.43
CA LEU A 440 -8.51 -18.34 -12.07
C LEU A 440 -8.82 -18.51 -10.58
N SER A 441 -8.57 -17.44 -9.82
CA SER A 441 -9.00 -17.31 -8.43
C SER A 441 -10.09 -16.25 -8.30
N VAL A 442 -10.93 -16.38 -7.27
CA VAL A 442 -11.97 -15.39 -6.96
C VAL A 442 -11.85 -15.03 -5.49
N ASN A 443 -11.79 -13.74 -5.21
CA ASN A 443 -11.63 -13.20 -3.86
C ASN A 443 -12.69 -12.12 -3.61
N THR A 444 -12.96 -11.83 -2.34
CA THR A 444 -13.91 -10.80 -1.91
C THR A 444 -13.24 -9.86 -0.91
N THR A 445 -13.65 -8.58 -0.89
CA THR A 445 -13.20 -7.62 0.14
C THR A 445 -13.70 -7.99 1.53
N ASN A 446 -14.92 -8.52 1.63
CA ASN A 446 -15.54 -9.00 2.87
C ASN A 446 -16.30 -10.30 2.57
N ASN A 447 -16.01 -11.36 3.31
CA ASN A 447 -16.70 -12.65 3.20
C ASN A 447 -17.96 -12.72 4.07
N THR A 448 -18.15 -11.78 5.00
CA THR A 448 -19.39 -11.59 5.77
C THR A 448 -19.90 -10.17 5.55
N VAL A 449 -21.16 -10.03 5.14
CA VAL A 449 -21.75 -8.75 4.72
C VAL A 449 -23.11 -8.58 5.38
N LYS A 450 -23.34 -7.41 5.99
CA LYS A 450 -24.65 -7.04 6.51
C LYS A 450 -25.70 -6.95 5.41
N GLY A 451 -26.92 -7.38 5.68
CA GLY A 451 -28.03 -7.24 4.74
C GLY A 451 -28.21 -5.80 4.24
N GLY A 452 -28.30 -5.62 2.91
CA GLY A 452 -28.36 -4.31 2.26
C GLY A 452 -27.01 -3.60 2.02
N ASN A 453 -25.91 -4.08 2.61
CA ASN A 453 -24.57 -3.53 2.37
C ASN A 453 -23.90 -4.20 1.15
N THR A 454 -22.79 -3.61 0.70
CA THR A 454 -22.06 -4.05 -0.49
C THR A 454 -20.73 -4.72 -0.18
N THR A 455 -20.29 -5.62 -1.07
CA THR A 455 -18.92 -6.15 -1.10
C THR A 455 -18.41 -6.25 -2.54
N THR A 456 -17.10 -6.15 -2.74
CA THR A 456 -16.47 -6.27 -4.05
C THR A 456 -15.94 -7.69 -4.25
N VAL A 457 -16.33 -8.34 -5.34
CA VAL A 457 -15.79 -9.64 -5.76
C VAL A 457 -14.84 -9.42 -6.93
N THR A 458 -13.65 -10.02 -6.85
CA THR A 458 -12.59 -9.88 -7.86
C THR A 458 -12.16 -11.25 -8.34
N ALA A 459 -12.30 -11.49 -9.65
CA ALA A 459 -11.63 -12.57 -10.35
C ALA A 459 -10.20 -12.16 -10.71
N ASP A 460 -9.25 -13.06 -10.50
CA ASP A 460 -7.82 -12.80 -10.61
C ASP A 460 -7.12 -13.96 -11.31
N LEU A 461 -6.48 -13.64 -12.44
CA LEU A 461 -5.67 -14.50 -13.30
C LEU A 461 -4.19 -14.06 -13.34
N THR A 462 -3.74 -13.26 -12.38
CA THR A 462 -2.33 -12.81 -12.31
C THR A 462 -1.43 -13.79 -11.56
N LYS A 463 -1.94 -14.97 -11.18
CA LYS A 463 -1.17 -16.00 -10.50
C LYS A 463 -1.10 -17.28 -11.31
N ASN A 464 0.05 -17.92 -11.27
CA ASN A 464 0.25 -19.22 -11.87
C ASN A 464 0.02 -20.37 -10.87
N SER A 465 0.16 -21.60 -11.35
CA SER A 465 -0.05 -22.83 -10.58
C SER A 465 0.94 -23.04 -9.44
N ASP A 466 2.07 -22.33 -9.46
CA ASP A 466 3.03 -22.30 -8.36
C ASP A 466 2.73 -21.17 -7.36
N ASN A 467 1.57 -20.52 -7.49
CA ASN A 467 1.11 -19.36 -6.71
C ASN A 467 2.05 -18.14 -6.82
N GLN A 468 2.82 -18.05 -7.91
CA GLN A 468 3.66 -16.89 -8.21
C GLN A 468 2.83 -15.83 -8.93
N ASP A 469 3.04 -14.56 -8.55
CA ASP A 469 2.45 -13.41 -9.24
C ASP A 469 3.22 -13.15 -10.55
N THR A 470 2.52 -13.28 -11.68
CA THR A 470 3.07 -13.13 -13.03
C THR A 470 2.89 -11.72 -13.59
N SER A 471 2.23 -10.80 -12.88
CA SER A 471 1.88 -9.46 -13.39
C SER A 471 3.08 -8.63 -13.86
N GLY A 472 4.28 -8.89 -13.32
CA GLY A 472 5.54 -8.28 -13.77
C GLY A 472 6.12 -8.87 -15.06
N GLN A 473 5.65 -10.05 -15.48
CA GLN A 473 6.07 -10.76 -16.70
C GLN A 473 5.06 -10.58 -17.83
N GLY A 474 3.76 -10.59 -17.52
CA GLY A 474 2.68 -10.49 -18.50
C GLY A 474 1.32 -10.85 -17.88
N ASN A 475 0.26 -10.67 -18.66
CA ASN A 475 -1.12 -10.99 -18.28
C ASN A 475 -1.87 -11.53 -19.50
N ILE A 476 -2.95 -12.28 -19.27
CA ILE A 476 -3.90 -12.59 -20.35
C ILE A 476 -4.38 -11.31 -21.07
N PRO A 477 -4.89 -11.42 -22.31
CA PRO A 477 -5.32 -10.27 -23.09
C PRO A 477 -6.37 -9.43 -22.37
N ASP A 478 -6.17 -8.12 -22.34
CA ASP A 478 -7.18 -7.18 -21.86
C ASP A 478 -8.45 -7.28 -22.72
N GLY A 479 -9.61 -7.11 -22.10
CA GLY A 479 -10.89 -7.30 -22.78
C GLY A 479 -11.40 -8.74 -22.79
N THR A 480 -10.64 -9.72 -22.27
CA THR A 480 -11.12 -11.11 -22.11
C THR A 480 -12.43 -11.14 -21.30
N PRO A 481 -13.55 -11.65 -21.84
CA PRO A 481 -14.85 -11.63 -21.16
C PRO A 481 -14.92 -12.56 -19.94
N ILE A 482 -15.66 -12.13 -18.91
CA ILE A 482 -15.96 -12.93 -17.72
C ILE A 482 -17.38 -12.66 -17.21
N ASN A 483 -18.04 -13.71 -16.74
CA ASN A 483 -19.38 -13.64 -16.17
C ASN A 483 -19.35 -13.90 -14.66
N PHE A 484 -20.09 -13.13 -13.88
CA PHE A 484 -20.28 -13.29 -12.45
C PHE A 484 -21.73 -13.61 -12.13
N ASN A 485 -21.95 -14.39 -11.06
CA ASN A 485 -23.29 -14.68 -10.55
C ASN A 485 -23.29 -14.78 -9.01
N TYR A 486 -24.39 -14.38 -8.40
CA TYR A 486 -24.61 -14.45 -6.95
C TYR A 486 -26.12 -14.47 -6.64
N LEU A 487 -26.54 -15.31 -5.70
CA LEU A 487 -27.97 -15.63 -5.48
C LEU A 487 -28.58 -15.03 -4.21
N LEU A 488 -27.79 -14.53 -3.25
CA LEU A 488 -28.28 -13.92 -2.01
C LEU A 488 -28.18 -12.39 -2.05
N GLY A 489 -28.50 -11.77 -3.19
CA GLY A 489 -28.38 -10.34 -3.37
C GLY A 489 -28.56 -9.90 -4.82
N THR A 490 -28.12 -8.68 -5.12
CA THR A 490 -28.06 -8.15 -6.48
C THR A 490 -26.62 -7.90 -6.90
N VAL A 491 -26.35 -8.05 -8.20
CA VAL A 491 -25.04 -7.77 -8.81
C VAL A 491 -25.16 -6.55 -9.71
N ASN A 492 -24.20 -5.62 -9.65
CA ASN A 492 -24.24 -4.39 -10.45
C ASN A 492 -24.09 -4.64 -11.96
N THR A 493 -23.29 -5.64 -12.31
CA THR A 493 -23.19 -6.21 -13.66
C THR A 493 -22.87 -7.69 -13.54
N THR A 494 -23.48 -8.52 -14.40
CA THR A 494 -23.15 -9.94 -14.50
C THR A 494 -21.99 -10.18 -15.45
N ASN A 495 -21.70 -9.26 -16.38
CA ASN A 495 -20.71 -9.47 -17.44
C ASN A 495 -19.73 -8.29 -17.46
N THR A 496 -18.44 -8.59 -17.53
CA THR A 496 -17.37 -7.59 -17.62
C THR A 496 -16.16 -8.20 -18.33
N THR A 497 -15.03 -7.49 -18.33
CA THR A 497 -13.79 -7.95 -18.95
C THR A 497 -12.61 -7.83 -18.00
N PHE A 498 -11.60 -8.66 -18.23
CA PHE A 498 -10.30 -8.56 -17.56
C PHE A 498 -9.54 -7.31 -18.03
N ASN A 499 -8.87 -6.68 -17.07
CA ASN A 499 -7.89 -5.62 -17.28
C ASN A 499 -6.68 -5.93 -16.40
N LYS A 500 -5.51 -6.13 -17.03
CA LYS A 500 -4.27 -6.58 -16.39
C LYS A 500 -4.47 -7.82 -15.51
N GLY A 501 -5.20 -8.80 -16.05
CA GLY A 501 -5.46 -10.08 -15.39
C GLY A 501 -6.46 -10.04 -14.24
N LYS A 502 -7.13 -8.90 -13.95
CA LYS A 502 -8.19 -8.83 -12.93
C LYS A 502 -9.50 -8.27 -13.45
N ALA A 503 -10.61 -8.70 -12.87
CA ALA A 503 -11.95 -8.18 -13.14
C ALA A 503 -12.75 -8.15 -11.83
N SER A 504 -13.49 -7.07 -11.57
CA SER A 504 -14.25 -6.90 -10.32
C SER A 504 -15.68 -6.48 -10.55
N ILE A 505 -16.57 -6.90 -9.65
CA ILE A 505 -17.97 -6.48 -9.57
C ILE A 505 -18.33 -6.09 -8.14
N ILE A 506 -19.45 -5.38 -7.99
CA ILE A 506 -20.03 -5.04 -6.69
C ILE A 506 -21.30 -5.86 -6.49
N ILE A 507 -21.36 -6.56 -5.36
CA ILE A 507 -22.53 -7.30 -4.90
C ILE A 507 -23.19 -6.49 -3.79
N THR A 508 -24.50 -6.33 -3.84
CA THR A 508 -25.31 -5.84 -2.72
C THR A 508 -25.99 -7.03 -2.06
N ALA A 509 -25.68 -7.29 -0.79
CA ALA A 509 -26.26 -8.39 -0.03
C ALA A 509 -27.77 -8.20 0.15
N GLY A 510 -28.55 -9.28 0.01
CA GLY A 510 -29.98 -9.28 0.27
C GLY A 510 -30.30 -9.12 1.77
N ASN A 511 -31.59 -9.07 2.12
CA ASN A 511 -32.04 -8.90 3.50
C ASN A 511 -32.28 -10.24 4.25
N THR A 512 -31.88 -11.36 3.67
CA THR A 512 -32.06 -12.69 4.25
C THR A 512 -30.69 -13.27 4.61
N SER A 513 -30.50 -13.63 5.88
CA SER A 513 -29.25 -14.24 6.34
C SER A 513 -29.03 -15.62 5.69
N GLY A 514 -27.78 -15.93 5.37
CA GLY A 514 -27.38 -17.20 4.74
C GLY A 514 -26.06 -17.09 4.00
N THR A 515 -25.51 -18.21 3.54
CA THR A 515 -24.26 -18.24 2.79
C THR A 515 -24.52 -18.67 1.36
N ALA A 516 -24.02 -17.92 0.39
CA ALA A 516 -24.04 -18.28 -1.03
C ALA A 516 -22.68 -18.03 -1.68
N ASN A 517 -22.41 -18.76 -2.75
CA ASN A 517 -21.19 -18.63 -3.52
C ASN A 517 -21.35 -17.51 -4.57
N ALA A 518 -20.45 -16.54 -4.55
CA ALA A 518 -20.24 -15.66 -5.69
C ALA A 518 -19.32 -16.40 -6.68
N THR A 519 -19.85 -16.67 -7.87
CA THR A 519 -19.13 -17.42 -8.91
C THR A 519 -18.60 -16.47 -9.97
N ALA A 520 -17.42 -16.76 -10.51
CA ALA A 520 -16.89 -16.11 -11.70
C ALA A 520 -16.54 -17.18 -12.75
N THR A 521 -16.98 -16.97 -13.98
CA THR A 521 -16.90 -17.92 -15.08
C THR A 521 -16.20 -17.28 -16.29
N VAL A 522 -15.06 -17.83 -16.69
CA VAL A 522 -14.32 -17.43 -17.91
C VAL A 522 -13.99 -18.68 -18.73
N ASN A 523 -14.26 -18.62 -20.04
CA ASN A 523 -14.12 -19.73 -20.98
C ASN A 523 -14.75 -21.07 -20.52
N GLY A 524 -15.80 -21.01 -19.69
CA GLY A 524 -16.49 -22.19 -19.14
C GLY A 524 -15.93 -22.72 -17.82
N CYS A 525 -14.74 -22.27 -17.39
CA CYS A 525 -14.22 -22.57 -16.04
C CYS A 525 -14.90 -21.66 -15.02
N THR A 526 -15.43 -22.26 -13.95
CA THR A 526 -16.10 -21.53 -12.87
C THR A 526 -15.36 -21.72 -11.56
N THR A 527 -14.99 -20.61 -10.92
CA THR A 527 -14.46 -20.56 -9.55
C THR A 527 -15.43 -19.77 -8.67
N SER A 528 -15.42 -20.00 -7.36
CA SER A 528 -16.29 -19.29 -6.44
C SER A 528 -15.64 -18.92 -5.13
N VAL A 529 -16.17 -17.88 -4.49
CA VAL A 529 -15.89 -17.52 -3.10
C VAL A 529 -17.20 -17.48 -2.31
N PRO A 530 -17.27 -18.09 -1.11
CA PRO A 530 -18.46 -18.00 -0.28
C PRO A 530 -18.59 -16.59 0.31
N ILE A 531 -19.82 -16.06 0.30
CA ILE A 531 -20.21 -14.81 0.94
C ILE A 531 -21.38 -15.11 1.86
N ALA A 532 -21.18 -14.89 3.16
CA ALA A 532 -22.19 -14.95 4.19
C ALA A 532 -22.90 -13.59 4.29
N VAL A 533 -24.22 -13.59 4.11
CA VAL A 533 -25.08 -12.46 4.44
C VAL A 533 -25.58 -12.65 5.86
N ASP A 534 -25.45 -11.61 6.67
CA ASP A 534 -26.00 -11.57 8.02
C ASP A 534 -26.90 -10.34 8.18
N ALA A 535 -28.21 -10.56 8.25
CA ALA A 535 -29.21 -9.53 8.43
C ALA A 535 -29.84 -9.55 9.85
N THR A 536 -29.35 -10.41 10.74
CA THR A 536 -29.93 -10.56 12.09
C THR A 536 -29.13 -9.73 13.08
N ALA A 537 -29.78 -8.87 13.86
CA ALA A 537 -29.10 -8.14 14.91
C ALA A 537 -28.83 -9.02 16.14
N PRO A 538 -27.68 -8.85 16.82
CA PRO A 538 -27.41 -9.56 18.06
C PRO A 538 -28.33 -9.10 19.19
N SER A 539 -28.44 -9.93 20.22
CA SER A 539 -29.11 -9.61 21.49
C SER A 539 -28.13 -9.73 22.66
N VAL A 540 -28.36 -8.99 23.73
CA VAL A 540 -27.48 -8.95 24.90
C VAL A 540 -28.29 -9.22 26.16
N SER A 541 -27.80 -10.12 26.98
CA SER A 541 -28.34 -10.41 28.31
C SER A 541 -27.39 -9.88 29.39
N SER A 542 -27.94 -9.60 30.57
CA SER A 542 -27.17 -9.21 31.74
C SER A 542 -27.41 -10.21 32.87
N ASN A 543 -26.36 -10.52 33.63
CA ASN A 543 -26.44 -11.43 34.78
C ASN A 543 -27.30 -10.87 35.94
N ILE A 544 -27.41 -9.55 36.05
CA ILE A 544 -28.11 -8.86 37.15
C ILE A 544 -29.03 -7.83 36.51
N GLY A 545 -30.29 -7.78 36.97
CA GLY A 545 -31.27 -6.82 36.47
C GLY A 545 -31.25 -5.48 37.22
N THR A 546 -32.10 -4.55 36.77
CA THR A 546 -32.47 -3.34 37.52
C THR A 546 -32.86 -3.67 38.95
N GLY A 547 -32.41 -2.86 39.93
CA GLY A 547 -32.75 -3.05 41.34
C GLY A 547 -31.98 -2.18 42.32
N THR A 548 -32.33 -2.30 43.61
CA THR A 548 -31.62 -1.69 44.74
C THR A 548 -30.74 -2.73 45.43
N TYR A 549 -29.49 -2.38 45.66
CA TYR A 549 -28.45 -3.26 46.20
C TYR A 549 -27.74 -2.60 47.38
N ASN A 550 -27.39 -3.38 48.40
CA ASN A 550 -26.73 -2.89 49.63
C ASN A 550 -25.20 -2.78 49.49
N GLY A 551 -24.68 -2.84 48.26
CA GLY A 551 -23.26 -2.82 47.94
C GLY A 551 -23.05 -2.92 46.43
N ALA A 552 -21.83 -2.63 45.98
CA ALA A 552 -21.50 -2.60 44.55
C ALA A 552 -21.87 -3.90 43.82
N GLN A 553 -22.34 -3.77 42.58
CA GLN A 553 -22.71 -4.88 41.70
C GLN A 553 -21.70 -5.03 40.56
N THR A 554 -21.42 -6.28 40.19
CA THR A 554 -20.56 -6.61 39.05
C THR A 554 -21.42 -7.13 37.90
N ILE A 555 -21.62 -6.29 36.90
CA ILE A 555 -22.47 -6.55 35.74
C ILE A 555 -21.66 -7.25 34.67
N ILE A 556 -22.14 -8.43 34.27
CA ILE A 556 -21.63 -9.21 33.16
C ILE A 556 -22.65 -9.13 32.04
N LEU A 557 -22.23 -8.61 30.90
CA LEU A 557 -23.03 -8.57 29.68
C LEU A 557 -22.62 -9.73 28.77
N THR A 558 -23.60 -10.46 28.24
CA THR A 558 -23.37 -11.65 27.40
C THR A 558 -24.20 -11.52 26.12
N PRO A 559 -23.55 -11.42 24.94
CA PRO A 559 -24.27 -11.43 23.68
C PRO A 559 -24.70 -12.87 23.33
N ASN A 560 -25.79 -13.04 22.58
CA ASN A 560 -26.25 -14.35 22.10
C ASN A 560 -25.35 -14.95 21.00
N GLU A 561 -24.52 -14.11 20.36
CA GLU A 561 -23.60 -14.48 19.30
C GLU A 561 -22.35 -13.57 19.33
N PRO A 562 -21.28 -13.88 18.58
CA PRO A 562 -20.06 -13.06 18.57
C PRO A 562 -20.34 -11.61 18.18
N ALA A 563 -20.26 -10.69 19.15
CA ALA A 563 -20.50 -9.26 18.96
C ALA A 563 -19.67 -8.41 19.93
N THR A 564 -19.37 -7.17 19.52
CA THR A 564 -18.75 -6.16 20.37
C THR A 564 -19.84 -5.39 21.10
N ILE A 565 -19.81 -5.40 22.43
CA ILE A 565 -20.76 -4.63 23.25
C ILE A 565 -20.17 -3.25 23.55
N TYR A 566 -20.98 -2.22 23.39
CA TYR A 566 -20.71 -0.84 23.82
C TYR A 566 -21.69 -0.46 24.92
N TYR A 567 -21.23 0.30 25.90
CA TYR A 567 -22.08 0.74 27.01
C TYR A 567 -21.75 2.16 27.50
N THR A 568 -22.68 2.74 28.24
CA THR A 568 -22.56 4.04 28.93
C THR A 568 -23.15 3.92 30.33
N THR A 569 -22.54 4.58 31.31
CA THR A 569 -23.02 4.62 32.71
C THR A 569 -23.66 5.96 33.08
N ASP A 570 -23.51 6.97 32.23
CA ASP A 570 -24.10 8.30 32.37
C ASP A 570 -25.53 8.39 31.80
N GLY A 571 -26.06 7.30 31.24
CA GLY A 571 -27.38 7.22 30.62
C GLY A 571 -27.47 7.78 29.19
N THR A 572 -26.36 8.19 28.58
CA THR A 572 -26.32 8.64 27.17
C THR A 572 -26.43 7.45 26.19
N ASP A 573 -26.73 7.70 24.92
CA ASP A 573 -26.94 6.63 23.92
C ASP A 573 -25.61 5.94 23.53
N PRO A 574 -25.42 4.63 23.79
CA PRO A 574 -24.16 3.94 23.50
C PRO A 574 -23.87 3.76 22.00
N THR A 575 -24.84 4.01 21.11
CA THR A 575 -24.62 3.94 19.65
C THR A 575 -23.85 5.16 19.13
N THR A 576 -24.13 6.35 19.66
CA THR A 576 -23.62 7.63 19.13
C THR A 576 -22.79 8.43 20.12
N SER A 577 -22.90 8.16 21.43
CA SER A 577 -22.24 8.96 22.46
C SER A 577 -20.72 8.85 22.38
N THR A 578 -20.04 9.98 22.62
CA THR A 578 -18.58 10.04 22.79
C THR A 578 -18.14 9.46 24.13
N THR A 579 -19.05 9.30 25.10
CA THR A 579 -18.78 8.69 26.41
C THR A 579 -18.95 7.16 26.41
N ARG A 580 -19.28 6.56 25.25
CA ARG A 580 -19.43 5.11 25.14
C ARG A 580 -18.10 4.38 25.39
N ILE A 581 -18.19 3.22 26.03
CA ILE A 581 -17.05 2.37 26.38
C ILE A 581 -17.25 0.99 25.74
N VAL A 582 -16.19 0.41 25.18
CA VAL A 582 -16.20 -0.99 24.71
C VAL A 582 -16.15 -1.92 25.92
N TYR A 583 -17.12 -2.83 26.01
CA TYR A 583 -17.17 -3.82 27.07
C TYR A 583 -16.13 -4.93 26.85
N THR A 584 -15.05 -4.89 27.64
CA THR A 584 -13.97 -5.89 27.62
C THR A 584 -13.83 -6.61 28.97
N ASN A 585 -14.39 -6.04 30.04
CA ASN A 585 -14.36 -6.55 31.39
C ASN A 585 -15.71 -6.29 32.08
N PRO A 586 -16.09 -7.08 33.10
CA PRO A 586 -17.28 -6.82 33.90
C PRO A 586 -17.35 -5.38 34.42
N ILE A 587 -18.56 -4.81 34.46
CA ILE A 587 -18.80 -3.41 34.85
C ILE A 587 -19.13 -3.35 36.33
N THR A 588 -18.34 -2.62 37.11
CA THR A 588 -18.62 -2.39 38.53
C THR A 588 -19.52 -1.17 38.70
N ILE A 589 -20.71 -1.37 39.28
CA ILE A 589 -21.68 -0.32 39.60
C ILE A 589 -21.72 -0.12 41.10
N ASN A 590 -21.43 1.09 41.56
CA ASN A 590 -21.01 1.33 42.94
C ASN A 590 -21.70 2.54 43.61
N ASN A 591 -22.49 3.26 42.82
CA ASN A 591 -23.47 4.27 43.20
C ASN A 591 -24.70 4.12 42.28
N THR A 592 -25.74 4.93 42.49
CA THR A 592 -26.92 4.93 41.61
C THR A 592 -26.53 5.25 40.17
N THR A 593 -26.70 4.28 39.24
CA THR A 593 -26.21 4.35 37.86
C THR A 593 -27.28 3.89 36.88
N THR A 594 -27.40 4.59 35.75
CA THR A 594 -28.18 4.13 34.59
C THR A 594 -27.24 3.59 33.52
N LEU A 595 -27.19 2.27 33.40
CA LEU A 595 -26.39 1.57 32.41
C LEU A 595 -27.20 1.40 31.11
N LYS A 596 -26.70 1.94 30.00
CA LYS A 596 -27.21 1.61 28.67
C LYS A 596 -26.17 0.82 27.88
N PHE A 597 -26.60 -0.15 27.08
CA PHE A 597 -25.68 -0.95 26.27
C PHE A 597 -26.30 -1.43 24.96
N VAL A 598 -25.43 -1.71 23.98
CA VAL A 598 -25.76 -2.20 22.64
C VAL A 598 -24.69 -3.19 22.18
N ALA A 599 -25.04 -4.19 21.39
CA ALA A 599 -24.10 -5.07 20.71
C ALA A 599 -24.05 -4.75 19.21
N ILE A 600 -22.85 -4.84 18.64
CA ILE A 600 -22.60 -4.75 17.21
C ILE A 600 -21.85 -6.02 16.79
N ASP A 601 -22.46 -6.83 15.93
CA ASP A 601 -21.83 -8.06 15.43
C ASP A 601 -20.71 -7.75 14.39
N ALA A 602 -20.07 -8.80 13.88
CA ALA A 602 -19.01 -8.67 12.88
C ALA A 602 -19.50 -8.12 11.52
N ALA A 603 -20.79 -8.30 11.18
CA ALA A 603 -21.39 -7.79 9.96
C ALA A 603 -21.79 -6.29 10.09
N GLY A 604 -21.93 -5.81 11.32
CA GLY A 604 -22.37 -4.46 11.65
C GLY A 604 -23.87 -4.34 11.93
N ASN A 605 -24.58 -5.45 12.21
CA ASN A 605 -25.95 -5.35 12.74
C ASN A 605 -25.88 -4.88 14.20
N ILE A 606 -26.81 -3.99 14.55
CA ILE A 606 -26.81 -3.30 15.84
C ILE A 606 -28.04 -3.80 16.61
N SER A 607 -27.84 -4.26 17.84
CA SER A 607 -28.93 -4.64 18.73
C SER A 607 -29.83 -3.43 19.06
N PRO A 608 -31.01 -3.63 19.66
CA PRO A 608 -31.69 -2.57 20.40
C PRO A 608 -30.78 -2.00 21.51
N VAL A 609 -31.03 -0.75 21.91
CA VAL A 609 -30.39 -0.16 23.10
C VAL A 609 -31.10 -0.67 24.35
N TYR A 610 -30.38 -1.45 25.16
CA TYR A 610 -30.85 -1.91 26.47
C TYR A 610 -30.59 -0.82 27.52
N THR A 611 -31.52 -0.65 28.48
CA THR A 611 -31.38 0.33 29.58
C THR A 611 -31.68 -0.35 30.91
N GLN A 612 -30.79 -0.19 31.89
CA GLN A 612 -30.94 -0.71 33.25
C GLN A 612 -30.54 0.32 34.31
N THR A 613 -31.22 0.31 35.46
CA THR A 613 -30.96 1.24 36.57
C THR A 613 -30.64 0.47 37.84
N TYR A 614 -29.49 0.78 38.42
CA TYR A 614 -29.00 0.16 39.65
C TYR A 614 -28.90 1.24 40.73
N THR A 615 -29.37 0.94 41.95
CA THR A 615 -29.28 1.85 43.11
C THR A 615 -28.42 1.20 44.19
N ILE A 616 -27.37 1.87 44.68
CA ILE A 616 -26.46 1.34 45.73
C ILE A 616 -26.66 2.08 47.06
N ALA A 617 -26.89 1.36 48.15
CA ALA A 617 -27.06 1.91 49.50
C ALA A 617 -25.77 1.76 50.35
N GLY A 618 -24.84 2.73 50.28
CA GLY A 618 -23.58 2.80 51.06
C GLY A 618 -22.63 3.91 50.57
N PHE A 619 -21.59 4.28 51.34
CA PHE A 619 -20.60 5.32 50.97
C PHE A 619 -19.23 4.73 50.63
N SER A 620 -18.58 5.24 49.57
CA SER A 620 -17.22 4.83 49.20
C SER A 620 -16.15 5.53 50.04
N LEU A 621 -14.95 4.97 50.10
CA LEU A 621 -13.80 5.60 50.79
C LEU A 621 -13.50 7.01 50.25
N ASN A 622 -13.59 7.23 48.93
CA ASN A 622 -13.35 8.55 48.33
C ASN A 622 -14.37 9.60 48.81
N GLN A 623 -15.65 9.23 48.89
CA GLN A 623 -16.67 10.14 49.41
C GLN A 623 -16.41 10.52 50.87
N ILE A 624 -15.87 9.58 51.65
CA ILE A 624 -15.54 9.79 53.06
C ILE A 624 -14.28 10.64 53.21
N THR A 625 -13.25 10.45 52.38
CA THR A 625 -12.00 11.25 52.43
C THR A 625 -12.19 12.68 51.95
N GLU A 626 -13.05 12.92 50.95
CA GLU A 626 -13.48 14.26 50.54
C GLU A 626 -14.18 15.00 51.68
N ALA A 627 -15.13 14.33 52.35
CA ALA A 627 -15.83 14.88 53.51
C ALA A 627 -14.86 15.15 54.68
N ALA A 628 -13.90 14.25 54.93
CA ALA A 628 -12.86 14.45 55.94
C ALA A 628 -11.96 15.65 55.66
N SER A 629 -11.61 15.87 54.40
CA SER A 629 -10.85 17.05 53.97
C SER A 629 -11.63 18.34 54.25
N TRP A 630 -12.92 18.36 53.94
CA TRP A 630 -13.78 19.50 54.23
C TRP A 630 -13.93 19.75 55.74
N VAL A 631 -14.18 18.71 56.54
CA VAL A 631 -14.33 18.84 58.01
C VAL A 631 -13.04 19.35 58.65
N LYS A 632 -11.88 18.84 58.22
CA LYS A 632 -10.57 19.36 58.65
C LYS A 632 -10.46 20.86 58.38
N SER A 633 -10.69 21.30 57.13
CA SER A 633 -10.62 22.71 56.76
C SER A 633 -11.60 23.57 57.56
N TYR A 634 -12.83 23.10 57.75
CA TYR A 634 -13.83 23.80 58.55
C TYR A 634 -13.36 24.02 59.99
N ILE A 635 -12.82 22.98 60.64
CA ILE A 635 -12.30 23.06 62.01
C ILE A 635 -11.12 24.03 62.09
N GLU A 636 -10.21 23.97 61.13
CA GLU A 636 -9.03 24.83 61.10
C GLU A 636 -9.37 26.31 60.91
N THR A 637 -10.40 26.60 60.12
CA THR A 637 -10.91 27.97 59.91
C THR A 637 -11.73 28.47 61.10
N ASN A 638 -12.72 27.69 61.55
CA ASN A 638 -13.74 28.15 62.50
C ASN A 638 -13.39 27.84 63.96
N LYS A 639 -12.36 27.03 64.21
CA LYS A 639 -11.96 26.55 65.55
C LYS A 639 -13.11 25.86 66.30
N ALA A 640 -14.05 25.28 65.56
CA ALA A 640 -15.27 24.63 66.04
C ALA A 640 -15.69 23.50 65.07
N LEU A 641 -16.47 22.53 65.56
CA LEU A 641 -17.08 21.49 64.71
C LEU A 641 -18.25 22.05 63.89
N PRO A 642 -18.48 21.57 62.66
CA PRO A 642 -19.71 21.85 61.93
C PRO A 642 -20.90 21.08 62.52
N SER A 643 -22.13 21.51 62.27
CA SER A 643 -23.33 20.78 62.70
C SER A 643 -23.58 19.51 61.89
N THR A 644 -23.28 19.55 60.59
CA THR A 644 -23.42 18.44 59.65
C THR A 644 -22.32 18.46 58.58
N VAL A 645 -22.13 17.33 57.90
CA VAL A 645 -21.26 17.19 56.73
C VAL A 645 -21.99 16.45 55.61
N GLN A 646 -21.72 16.81 54.37
CA GLN A 646 -22.25 16.09 53.20
C GLN A 646 -21.28 14.98 52.78
N VAL A 647 -21.75 13.74 52.72
CA VAL A 647 -20.98 12.57 52.24
C VAL A 647 -21.76 11.92 51.11
N GLY A 648 -21.19 11.83 49.91
CA GLY A 648 -21.85 11.19 48.76
C GLY A 648 -23.24 11.76 48.44
N GLY A 649 -23.46 13.06 48.68
CA GLY A 649 -24.76 13.72 48.50
C GLY A 649 -25.71 13.68 49.70
N THR A 650 -25.39 12.94 50.76
CA THR A 650 -26.23 12.77 51.97
C THR A 650 -25.71 13.64 53.12
N ASN A 651 -26.60 14.34 53.83
CA ASN A 651 -26.24 15.12 55.02
C ASN A 651 -26.18 14.22 56.26
N LEU A 652 -25.02 14.17 56.90
CA LEU A 652 -24.76 13.40 58.12
C LEU A 652 -24.45 14.33 59.29
N ASN A 653 -24.86 13.94 60.49
CA ASN A 653 -24.42 14.61 61.71
C ASN A 653 -22.98 14.20 62.09
N MET A 654 -22.36 14.91 63.03
CA MET A 654 -20.96 14.65 63.41
C MET A 654 -20.70 13.33 64.13
N ALA A 655 -21.70 12.71 64.77
CA ALA A 655 -21.56 11.37 65.33
C ALA A 655 -21.54 10.31 64.21
N GLN A 656 -22.46 10.44 63.25
CA GLN A 656 -22.49 9.60 62.05
C GLN A 656 -21.20 9.72 61.24
N PHE A 657 -20.67 10.94 61.13
CA PHE A 657 -19.39 11.18 60.47
C PHE A 657 -18.22 10.54 61.22
N LEU A 658 -18.13 10.70 62.55
CA LEU A 658 -17.10 10.06 63.38
C LEU A 658 -17.07 8.54 63.15
N TYR A 659 -18.25 7.90 63.19
CA TYR A 659 -18.37 6.48 62.92
C TYR A 659 -17.82 6.09 61.55
N LEU A 660 -18.19 6.82 60.50
CA LEU A 660 -17.72 6.57 59.13
C LEU A 660 -16.20 6.74 58.98
N VAL A 661 -15.59 7.78 59.56
CA VAL A 661 -14.15 7.99 59.43
C VAL A 661 -13.33 7.00 60.26
N SER A 662 -13.86 6.53 61.39
CA SER A 662 -13.26 5.46 62.18
C SER A 662 -13.36 4.10 61.48
N MET A 663 -14.50 3.78 60.87
CA MET A 663 -14.65 2.60 60.01
C MET A 663 -13.74 2.66 58.78
N ALA A 664 -13.63 3.81 58.11
CA ALA A 664 -12.73 3.99 56.98
C ALA A 664 -11.27 3.78 57.41
N THR A 665 -10.87 4.31 58.56
CA THR A 665 -9.49 4.17 59.06
C THR A 665 -9.14 2.71 59.41
N THR A 666 -10.07 1.97 60.04
CA THR A 666 -9.87 0.53 60.33
C THR A 666 -9.85 -0.32 59.07
N GLN A 667 -10.76 -0.04 58.13
CA GLN A 667 -10.79 -0.72 56.84
C GLN A 667 -9.52 -0.49 56.02
N LEU A 668 -8.98 0.73 56.02
CA LEU A 668 -7.72 1.04 55.34
C LEU A 668 -6.52 0.29 55.94
N ARG A 669 -6.57 -0.08 57.23
CA ARG A 669 -5.50 -0.84 57.89
C ARG A 669 -5.66 -2.36 57.73
N TYR A 670 -6.85 -2.89 57.93
CA TYR A 670 -7.09 -4.33 58.04
C TYR A 670 -7.82 -4.95 56.84
N GLY A 671 -8.22 -4.14 55.86
CA GLY A 671 -9.09 -4.54 54.76
C GLY A 671 -10.57 -4.57 55.18
N GLY A 672 -11.47 -4.54 54.20
CA GLY A 672 -12.92 -4.53 54.44
C GLY A 672 -13.72 -4.24 53.17
N SER A 673 -15.06 -4.20 53.28
CA SER A 673 -15.99 -4.00 52.16
C SER A 673 -15.82 -2.62 51.50
N ALA A 674 -15.78 -2.55 50.17
CA ALA A 674 -15.57 -1.30 49.42
C ALA A 674 -16.56 -0.15 49.71
N TYR A 675 -17.66 -0.44 50.40
CA TYR A 675 -18.71 0.50 50.79
C TYR A 675 -18.98 0.39 52.28
N LEU A 676 -19.01 1.54 52.95
CA LEU A 676 -19.30 1.68 54.36
C LEU A 676 -20.72 2.19 54.56
N THR A 677 -21.49 1.47 55.37
CA THR A 677 -22.83 1.86 55.77
C THR A 677 -22.80 2.63 57.08
N VAL A 678 -23.54 3.74 57.16
CA VAL A 678 -23.67 4.51 58.40
C VAL A 678 -24.94 4.12 59.15
N GLY A 679 -24.83 3.97 60.47
CA GLY A 679 -25.99 3.83 61.37
C GLY A 679 -26.59 5.20 61.76
N ASN A 680 -27.70 5.18 62.48
CA ASN A 680 -28.27 6.38 63.10
C ASN A 680 -27.64 6.57 64.49
N PHE A 681 -26.65 7.46 64.60
CA PHE A 681 -25.96 7.75 65.86
C PHE A 681 -26.25 9.17 66.36
N SER A 682 -26.52 9.30 67.66
CA SER A 682 -26.72 10.60 68.32
C SER A 682 -25.41 11.24 68.82
N LEU A 683 -25.41 12.57 68.93
CA LEU A 683 -24.31 13.36 69.50
C LEU A 683 -24.12 13.04 71.00
N PRO A 684 -22.89 13.15 71.55
CA PRO A 684 -22.65 13.00 72.98
C PRO A 684 -23.17 14.24 73.75
N SER A 685 -23.46 14.09 75.05
CA SER A 685 -23.89 15.21 75.89
C SER A 685 -22.79 16.24 76.18
N SER A 686 -21.51 15.86 76.04
CA SER A 686 -20.34 16.72 76.22
C SER A 686 -19.09 16.09 75.59
N SER A 687 -18.06 16.89 75.32
CA SER A 687 -16.71 16.41 74.94
C SER A 687 -15.76 16.74 76.09
N THR A 688 -15.10 15.75 76.68
CA THR A 688 -14.18 15.91 77.82
C THR A 688 -12.85 15.24 77.52
N GLU A 689 -11.70 15.79 77.92
CA GLU A 689 -10.41 15.14 77.66
C GLU A 689 -9.33 15.53 78.68
N GLN A 690 -8.30 14.69 78.79
CA GLN A 690 -7.06 14.93 79.52
C GLN A 690 -5.91 14.43 78.65
N LEU A 691 -5.41 15.31 77.77
CA LEU A 691 -4.48 14.94 76.70
C LEU A 691 -3.28 15.91 76.64
N SER A 692 -2.05 15.40 76.66
CA SER A 692 -0.81 16.15 76.41
C SER A 692 -0.41 16.10 74.93
N THR A 693 0.46 17.05 74.50
CA THR A 693 1.02 17.00 73.15
C THR A 693 1.91 15.77 73.02
N GLN A 694 1.56 14.87 72.10
CA GLN A 694 2.34 13.66 71.81
C GLN A 694 2.13 13.23 70.35
N ALA A 695 3.13 12.56 69.77
CA ALA A 695 2.97 11.84 68.51
C ALA A 695 2.50 10.42 68.79
N ILE A 696 1.50 9.94 68.05
CA ILE A 696 0.96 8.58 68.18
C ILE A 696 1.20 7.79 66.88
N SER A 697 1.47 6.50 67.00
CA SER A 697 1.75 5.62 65.86
C SER A 697 0.48 5.16 65.16
N ILE A 698 0.64 4.62 63.94
CA ILE A 698 -0.42 3.94 63.20
C ILE A 698 -1.16 2.88 63.99
N GLU A 699 -0.44 2.04 64.76
CA GLU A 699 -1.08 1.03 65.60
C GLU A 699 -1.98 1.66 66.67
N THR A 700 -1.54 2.76 67.27
CA THR A 700 -2.28 3.44 68.33
C THR A 700 -3.58 4.09 67.83
N TYR A 701 -3.53 4.84 66.72
CA TYR A 701 -4.75 5.50 66.25
C TYR A 701 -5.70 4.55 65.49
N VAL A 702 -5.21 3.45 64.93
CA VAL A 702 -6.10 2.43 64.34
C VAL A 702 -6.82 1.65 65.44
N ASP A 703 -6.12 1.27 66.52
CA ASP A 703 -6.75 0.64 67.70
C ASP A 703 -7.83 1.54 68.32
N LEU A 704 -7.55 2.85 68.43
CA LEU A 704 -8.54 3.83 68.85
C LEU A 704 -9.75 3.88 67.91
N ALA A 705 -9.54 3.78 66.59
CA ALA A 705 -10.62 3.84 65.60
C ALA A 705 -11.55 2.65 65.75
N GLN A 706 -11.00 1.45 65.95
CA GLN A 706 -11.77 0.24 66.20
C GLN A 706 -12.60 0.36 67.49
N LYS A 707 -11.99 0.85 68.58
CA LYS A 707 -12.69 1.05 69.85
C LYS A 707 -13.86 2.04 69.73
N ILE A 708 -13.73 3.08 68.90
CA ILE A 708 -14.82 4.02 68.61
C ILE A 708 -15.96 3.31 67.88
N VAL A 709 -15.65 2.54 66.83
CA VAL A 709 -16.65 1.76 66.06
C VAL A 709 -17.41 0.80 66.99
N ASP A 710 -16.70 0.07 67.85
CA ASP A 710 -17.29 -0.89 68.78
C ASP A 710 -18.19 -0.22 69.83
N TYR A 711 -17.74 0.92 70.37
CA TYR A 711 -18.51 1.72 71.33
C TYR A 711 -19.81 2.22 70.72
N MET A 712 -19.74 2.86 69.54
CA MET A 712 -20.89 3.46 68.90
C MET A 712 -21.91 2.41 68.49
N SER A 713 -21.45 1.29 67.93
CA SER A 713 -22.31 0.15 67.57
C SER A 713 -23.09 -0.41 68.77
N SER A 714 -22.48 -0.39 69.96
CA SER A 714 -23.10 -0.92 71.19
C SER A 714 -24.03 0.07 71.88
N ASN A 715 -23.78 1.38 71.77
CA ASN A 715 -24.46 2.41 72.56
C ASN A 715 -25.41 3.31 71.75
N GLY A 716 -25.36 3.27 70.41
CA GLY A 716 -26.20 4.13 69.55
C GLY A 716 -25.85 5.62 69.59
N ALA A 717 -24.75 6.00 70.26
CA ALA A 717 -24.27 7.37 70.41
C ALA A 717 -22.75 7.44 70.33
N ALA A 718 -22.21 8.60 69.95
CA ALA A 718 -20.77 8.85 69.99
C ALA A 718 -20.25 8.95 71.44
N PRO A 719 -19.00 8.54 71.72
CA PRO A 719 -18.42 8.64 73.07
C PRO A 719 -18.16 10.09 73.46
N GLN A 720 -18.20 10.39 74.77
CA GLN A 720 -17.73 11.69 75.29
C GLN A 720 -16.20 11.78 75.27
N ASN A 721 -15.53 10.65 75.49
CA ASN A 721 -14.08 10.47 75.50
C ASN A 721 -13.68 8.99 75.36
N MET A 722 -12.45 8.73 74.92
CA MET A 722 -11.83 7.40 74.77
C MET A 722 -10.42 7.36 75.36
N ALA A 723 -9.94 6.17 75.74
CA ALA A 723 -8.60 5.99 76.31
C ALA A 723 -7.50 6.02 75.22
N LEU A 724 -6.41 6.75 75.47
CA LEU A 724 -5.25 6.89 74.58
C LEU A 724 -3.94 6.99 75.40
N ASN A 725 -3.05 6.00 75.32
CA ASN A 725 -1.74 6.00 76.01
C ASN A 725 -1.80 6.38 77.51
N GLY A 726 -2.79 5.86 78.26
CA GLY A 726 -2.98 6.17 79.69
C GLY A 726 -3.60 7.55 79.98
N GLN A 727 -4.03 8.26 78.93
CA GLN A 727 -4.73 9.55 78.93
C GLN A 727 -6.13 9.40 78.30
N THR A 728 -6.89 10.49 78.19
CA THR A 728 -8.21 10.48 77.53
C THR A 728 -8.28 11.51 76.40
N ILE A 729 -8.72 11.08 75.22
CA ILE A 729 -9.01 11.92 74.06
C ILE A 729 -10.53 12.17 73.99
N GLY A 730 -10.95 13.41 73.71
CA GLY A 730 -12.37 13.77 73.66
C GLY A 730 -12.97 13.71 72.26
N TYR A 731 -14.30 13.66 72.17
CA TYR A 731 -15.07 13.62 70.92
C TYR A 731 -14.61 14.61 69.84
N ASN A 732 -14.37 15.88 70.20
CA ASN A 732 -13.93 16.89 69.23
C ASN A 732 -12.53 16.57 68.66
N SER A 733 -11.62 16.11 69.53
CA SER A 733 -10.26 15.71 69.18
C SER A 733 -10.25 14.45 68.31
N GLU A 734 -11.15 13.50 68.56
CA GLU A 734 -11.33 12.28 67.74
C GLU A 734 -11.74 12.62 66.30
N ILE A 735 -12.75 13.48 66.12
CA ILE A 735 -13.18 13.91 64.80
C ILE A 735 -12.03 14.61 64.07
N TYR A 736 -11.36 15.56 64.71
CA TYR A 736 -10.27 16.29 64.05
C TYR A 736 -9.07 15.38 63.74
N LEU A 737 -8.77 14.41 64.61
CA LEU A 737 -7.75 13.39 64.37
C LEU A 737 -8.06 12.58 63.10
N TYR A 738 -9.24 11.96 63.01
CA TYR A 738 -9.57 11.13 61.85
C TYR A 738 -9.84 11.93 60.59
N SER A 739 -10.32 13.17 60.70
CA SER A 739 -10.38 14.09 59.56
C SER A 739 -8.98 14.37 59.00
N ARG A 740 -7.98 14.63 59.85
CA ARG A 740 -6.59 14.82 59.39
C ARG A 740 -5.99 13.53 58.82
N ILE A 741 -6.21 12.38 59.46
CA ILE A 741 -5.74 11.08 58.97
C ILE A 741 -6.28 10.78 57.57
N LEU A 742 -7.60 10.93 57.36
CA LEU A 742 -8.21 10.63 56.07
C LEU A 742 -7.97 11.72 55.01
N THR A 743 -7.73 12.98 55.42
CA THR A 743 -7.19 14.00 54.50
C THR A 743 -5.81 13.59 54.02
N TYR A 744 -4.93 13.15 54.93
CA TYR A 744 -3.59 12.68 54.57
C TYR A 744 -3.66 11.49 53.62
N TYR A 745 -4.50 10.50 53.94
CA TYR A 745 -4.74 9.36 53.05
C TYR A 745 -5.27 9.78 51.68
N GLY A 746 -6.22 10.72 51.62
CA GLY A 746 -6.76 11.23 50.34
C GLY A 746 -5.71 11.86 49.43
N THR A 747 -4.63 12.42 49.99
CA THR A 747 -3.51 12.99 49.22
C THR A 747 -2.40 11.98 48.94
N ASN A 748 -2.09 11.09 49.88
CA ASN A 748 -0.89 10.25 49.85
C ASN A 748 -1.18 8.78 49.51
N ASN A 749 -2.45 8.40 49.44
CA ASN A 749 -2.92 7.02 49.28
C ASN A 749 -2.35 6.04 50.32
N ASP A 750 -1.95 6.55 51.49
CA ASP A 750 -1.40 5.79 52.60
C ASP A 750 -1.76 6.46 53.93
N LEU A 751 -1.86 5.68 55.00
CA LEU A 751 -2.15 6.17 56.34
C LEU A 751 -0.86 6.77 56.97
N PRO A 752 -0.97 7.86 57.77
CA PRO A 752 0.22 8.50 58.34
C PRO A 752 0.87 7.57 59.38
N GLN A 753 2.16 7.24 59.24
CA GLN A 753 2.83 6.32 60.18
C GLN A 753 2.90 6.86 61.62
N SER A 754 2.91 8.18 61.75
CA SER A 754 2.86 8.93 63.00
C SER A 754 2.03 10.20 62.78
N ILE A 755 1.22 10.58 63.77
CA ILE A 755 0.45 11.83 63.74
C ILE A 755 0.45 12.50 65.11
N VAL A 756 0.50 13.82 65.17
CA VAL A 756 0.52 14.56 66.43
C VAL A 756 -0.90 14.72 66.97
N VAL A 757 -1.10 14.49 68.27
CA VAL A 757 -2.34 14.84 68.98
C VAL A 757 -2.07 15.89 70.05
N LYS A 758 -3.06 16.78 70.27
CA LYS A 758 -3.06 17.83 71.30
C LYS A 758 -4.47 17.97 71.87
N THR A 759 -4.57 18.53 73.07
CA THR A 759 -5.85 18.96 73.66
C THR A 759 -6.59 19.90 72.68
N TRP A 760 -7.88 19.69 72.51
CA TRP A 760 -8.80 20.59 71.83
C TRP A 760 -8.83 21.96 72.52
N SER A 761 -8.21 22.95 71.88
CA SER A 761 -8.36 24.35 72.23
C SER A 761 -8.20 25.20 70.98
N THR A 762 -8.80 26.39 71.00
CA THR A 762 -8.67 27.35 69.89
C THR A 762 -7.21 27.75 69.63
N SER A 763 -6.34 27.70 70.66
CA SER A 763 -4.91 27.97 70.56
C SER A 763 -4.08 26.83 69.96
N ASN A 764 -4.58 25.59 70.01
CA ASN A 764 -3.87 24.42 69.50
C ASN A 764 -4.24 24.05 68.05
N ILE A 765 -5.27 24.70 67.48
CA ILE A 765 -5.75 24.45 66.12
C ILE A 765 -5.22 25.56 65.19
N PRO A 766 -4.51 25.26 64.08
CA PRO A 766 -4.27 23.93 63.50
C PRO A 766 -3.15 23.14 64.19
N ILE A 767 -3.24 21.81 64.15
CA ILE A 767 -2.14 20.91 64.54
C ILE A 767 -1.32 20.56 63.29
N THR A 768 -0.02 20.86 63.31
CA THR A 768 0.93 20.58 62.21
C THR A 768 1.75 19.32 62.46
N ASP A 769 1.81 18.43 61.47
CA ASP A 769 2.61 17.19 61.48
C ASP A 769 3.99 17.42 60.80
N ILE A 770 5.03 16.64 61.15
CA ILE A 770 6.40 16.83 60.63
C ILE A 770 6.54 16.23 59.23
N SER A 771 6.69 17.07 58.20
CA SER A 771 6.86 16.67 56.79
C SER A 771 7.97 17.46 56.08
N PHE A 772 8.57 16.88 55.05
CA PHE A 772 9.62 17.50 54.24
C PHE A 772 9.29 17.45 52.74
N THR A 773 9.61 18.52 52.01
CA THR A 773 9.51 18.57 50.54
C THR A 773 10.64 17.77 49.88
N THR A 774 10.46 17.36 48.62
CA THR A 774 11.52 16.66 47.86
C THR A 774 12.76 17.54 47.68
N ASP A 775 12.60 18.87 47.58
CA ASP A 775 13.69 19.85 47.56
C ASP A 775 14.51 19.87 48.87
N GLN A 776 13.84 19.90 50.02
CA GLN A 776 14.50 19.85 51.33
C GLN A 776 15.28 18.55 51.52
N ILE A 777 14.69 17.43 51.08
CA ILE A 777 15.32 16.11 51.12
C ILE A 777 16.52 16.05 50.16
N SER A 778 16.38 16.59 48.95
CA SER A 778 17.45 16.64 47.94
C SER A 778 18.62 17.51 48.39
N THR A 779 18.35 18.64 49.05
CA THR A 779 19.38 19.48 49.67
C THR A 779 20.15 18.72 50.75
N ALA A 780 19.45 17.98 51.60
CA ALA A 780 20.08 17.14 52.63
C ALA A 780 20.89 15.98 52.00
N ALA A 781 20.40 15.39 50.91
CA ALA A 781 21.10 14.34 50.16
C ALA A 781 22.44 14.82 49.57
N VAL A 782 22.51 16.07 49.10
CA VAL A 782 23.79 16.69 48.67
C VAL A 782 24.80 16.70 49.82
N TRP A 783 24.37 17.05 51.03
CA TRP A 783 25.23 17.03 52.21
C TRP A 783 25.65 15.61 52.58
N VAL A 784 24.73 14.65 52.62
CA VAL A 784 25.01 13.24 52.94
C VAL A 784 26.01 12.64 51.94
N LYS A 785 25.82 12.86 50.64
CA LYS A 785 26.78 12.47 49.60
C LYS A 785 28.17 13.02 49.89
N ASN A 786 28.30 14.33 50.09
CA ASN A 786 29.61 14.97 50.30
C ASN A 786 30.28 14.52 51.60
N TYR A 787 29.48 14.26 52.65
CA TYR A 787 29.95 13.68 53.90
C TYR A 787 30.53 12.28 53.67
N ILE A 788 29.79 11.40 52.97
CA ILE A 788 30.23 10.03 52.64
C ILE A 788 31.51 10.07 51.80
N GLU A 789 31.58 10.96 50.80
CA GLU A 789 32.74 11.07 49.92
C GLU A 789 34.00 11.53 50.64
N THR A 790 33.85 12.39 51.66
CA THR A 790 34.96 12.90 52.47
C THR A 790 35.38 11.90 53.54
N ASN A 791 34.42 11.36 54.29
CA ASN A 791 34.67 10.57 55.51
C ASN A 791 34.66 9.05 55.29
N LYS A 792 34.21 8.57 54.12
CA LYS A 792 34.06 7.14 53.79
C LYS A 792 33.18 6.36 54.78
N ALA A 793 32.26 7.06 55.44
CA ALA A 793 31.34 6.54 56.46
C ALA A 793 29.98 7.24 56.38
N LEU A 794 28.92 6.60 56.91
CA LEU A 794 27.61 7.23 57.07
C LEU A 794 27.62 8.20 58.26
N PRO A 795 26.93 9.34 58.17
CA PRO A 795 26.64 10.17 59.35
C PRO A 795 25.62 9.46 60.27
N SER A 796 25.65 9.77 61.57
CA SER A 796 24.65 9.23 62.52
C SER A 796 23.27 9.89 62.38
N THR A 797 23.26 11.18 62.02
CA THR A 797 22.06 12.00 61.85
C THR A 797 22.19 12.95 60.67
N VAL A 798 21.07 13.39 60.13
CA VAL A 798 20.96 14.37 59.04
C VAL A 798 20.07 15.51 59.50
N GLN A 799 20.43 16.75 59.18
CA GLN A 799 19.58 17.92 59.38
C GLN A 799 18.75 18.16 58.11
N ILE A 800 17.43 18.28 58.26
CA ILE A 800 16.54 18.74 57.20
C ILE A 800 15.76 19.94 57.75
N GLY A 801 16.06 21.14 57.23
CA GLY A 801 15.57 22.38 57.82
C GLY A 801 16.04 22.52 59.27
N GLU A 802 15.11 22.71 60.20
CA GLU A 802 15.37 22.80 61.65
C GLU A 802 15.29 21.45 62.37
N THR A 803 14.96 20.37 61.66
CA THR A 803 14.71 19.05 62.25
C THR A 803 15.90 18.11 62.06
N THR A 804 16.33 17.50 63.17
CA THR A 804 17.35 16.44 63.16
C THR A 804 16.68 15.08 63.07
N ILE A 805 17.10 14.25 62.11
CA ILE A 805 16.61 12.89 61.94
C ILE A 805 17.75 11.87 61.87
N THR A 806 17.47 10.61 62.15
CA THR A 806 18.43 9.51 62.01
C THR A 806 18.66 9.14 60.55
N ILE A 807 19.78 8.46 60.26
CA ILE A 807 20.08 8.00 58.90
C ILE A 807 19.10 6.92 58.39
N ALA A 808 18.45 6.17 59.27
CA ALA A 808 17.39 5.22 58.89
C ALA A 808 16.11 5.94 58.46
N GLN A 809 15.77 7.04 59.14
CA GLN A 809 14.67 7.92 58.72
C GLN A 809 15.01 8.63 57.41
N PHE A 810 16.26 9.05 57.25
CA PHE A 810 16.72 9.68 56.02
C PHE A 810 16.64 8.72 54.82
N LEU A 811 16.99 7.44 54.97
CA LEU A 811 16.87 6.45 53.89
C LEU A 811 15.43 6.34 53.36
N TYR A 812 14.43 6.36 54.25
CA TYR A 812 13.02 6.36 53.83
C TYR A 812 12.69 7.62 53.03
N LEU A 813 13.09 8.80 53.54
CA LEU A 813 12.80 10.07 52.88
C LEU A 813 13.45 10.17 51.51
N GLU A 814 14.71 9.77 51.35
CA GLU A 814 15.40 9.82 50.06
C GLU A 814 14.88 8.76 49.07
N ALA A 815 14.58 7.54 49.53
CA ALA A 815 13.98 6.51 48.67
C ALA A 815 12.58 6.93 48.20
N LYS A 816 11.76 7.49 49.10
CA LYS A 816 10.43 7.99 48.75
C LYS A 816 10.52 9.21 47.82
N ALA A 817 11.47 10.11 48.04
CA ALA A 817 11.70 11.23 47.11
C ALA A 817 12.12 10.75 45.70
N VAL A 818 12.97 9.73 45.59
CA VAL A 818 13.34 9.14 44.29
C VAL A 818 12.14 8.47 43.61
N ASP A 819 11.28 7.78 44.36
CA ASP A 819 10.06 7.16 43.86
C ASP A 819 9.06 8.21 43.32
N GLU A 820 8.75 9.24 44.12
CA GLU A 820 7.85 10.35 43.77
C GLU A 820 8.36 11.17 42.58
N LEU A 821 9.64 11.54 42.57
CA LEU A 821 10.25 12.30 41.46
C LEU A 821 10.28 11.50 40.16
N GLY A 822 10.49 10.18 40.23
CA GLY A 822 10.36 9.31 39.06
C GLY A 822 8.91 9.19 38.58
N GLY A 823 7.92 9.33 39.46
CA GLY A 823 6.50 9.39 39.11
C GLY A 823 6.01 10.75 38.63
N GLY A 824 6.83 11.82 38.76
CA GLY A 824 6.45 13.20 38.46
C GLY A 824 5.64 13.90 39.56
N SER A 825 5.68 13.40 40.79
CA SER A 825 5.01 13.93 41.98
C SER A 825 5.97 14.73 42.88
N ASP A 826 5.43 15.70 43.63
CA ASP A 826 6.17 16.56 44.58
C ASP A 826 5.38 16.81 45.88
N THR A 827 4.78 15.78 46.43
CA THR A 827 4.02 15.88 47.69
C THR A 827 4.95 15.87 48.92
N PRO A 828 4.72 16.73 49.93
CA PRO A 828 5.48 16.68 51.18
C PRO A 828 5.41 15.30 51.86
N ILE A 829 6.56 14.76 52.24
CA ILE A 829 6.71 13.41 52.79
C ILE A 829 6.76 13.51 54.33
N ILE A 830 5.80 12.87 55.02
CA ILE A 830 5.81 12.78 56.50
C ILE A 830 6.92 11.83 56.95
N SER A 831 7.72 12.28 57.92
CA SER A 831 8.78 11.46 58.51
C SER A 831 8.21 10.48 59.55
N GLY A 832 8.51 9.19 59.38
CA GLY A 832 8.22 8.15 60.38
C GLY A 832 9.36 7.97 61.38
N ASN A 833 9.15 7.14 62.40
CA ASN A 833 10.21 6.69 63.30
C ASN A 833 10.65 5.27 62.91
N TYR A 834 11.87 5.12 62.38
CA TYR A 834 12.35 3.87 61.79
C TYR A 834 13.67 3.41 62.40
N GLY A 835 13.77 2.11 62.71
CA GLY A 835 14.99 1.48 63.21
C GLY A 835 16.06 1.27 62.12
N THR A 836 17.31 1.04 62.53
CA THR A 836 18.42 0.71 61.62
C THR A 836 18.37 -0.73 61.10
N ALA A 837 19.16 -1.05 60.08
CA ALA A 837 19.30 -2.41 59.56
C ALA A 837 20.08 -3.30 60.57
N PRO A 838 19.52 -4.42 61.03
CA PRO A 838 20.14 -5.28 62.04
C PRO A 838 21.25 -6.20 61.50
N SER A 839 21.29 -6.49 60.19
CA SER A 839 22.30 -7.39 59.60
C SER A 839 22.58 -7.05 58.14
N GLU A 840 23.40 -6.02 57.90
CA GLU A 840 23.77 -5.58 56.55
C GLU A 840 24.40 -6.73 55.73
N SER A 841 24.03 -6.82 54.45
CA SER A 841 24.60 -7.80 53.50
C SER A 841 24.70 -7.17 52.11
N GLU A 842 25.76 -7.46 51.36
CA GLU A 842 25.97 -6.91 50.03
C GLU A 842 26.63 -7.94 49.11
N SER A 843 26.15 -8.04 47.86
CA SER A 843 26.68 -8.91 46.81
C SER A 843 26.70 -8.24 45.43
N VAL A 844 26.62 -6.90 45.41
CA VAL A 844 26.51 -6.13 44.17
C VAL A 844 27.80 -6.16 43.33
N THR A 845 27.64 -6.38 42.03
CA THR A 845 28.71 -6.27 41.02
C THR A 845 28.77 -4.84 40.49
N SER A 846 29.98 -4.35 40.20
CA SER A 846 30.15 -2.99 39.65
C SER A 846 29.50 -2.87 38.27
N GLY A 847 28.74 -1.80 38.05
CA GLY A 847 28.01 -1.57 36.81
C GLY A 847 27.24 -0.25 36.84
N SER A 848 26.24 -0.12 35.97
CA SER A 848 25.33 1.01 35.96
C SER A 848 23.90 0.51 36.03
N LEU A 849 23.07 1.16 36.84
CA LEU A 849 21.63 0.94 36.87
C LEU A 849 20.95 1.99 36.02
N GLU A 850 19.96 1.57 35.23
CA GLU A 850 19.04 2.46 34.54
C GLU A 850 17.96 3.00 35.49
N TRP A 851 17.33 4.10 35.09
CA TRP A 851 16.33 4.82 35.88
C TRP A 851 15.17 3.98 36.38
N SER A 852 14.50 3.23 35.51
CA SER A 852 13.41 2.31 35.88
C SER A 852 13.84 1.32 36.96
N SER A 853 15.06 0.79 36.86
CA SER A 853 15.60 -0.20 37.78
C SER A 853 15.84 0.38 39.18
N TYR A 854 16.47 1.56 39.29
CA TYR A 854 16.72 2.15 40.62
C TYR A 854 15.49 2.85 41.21
N GLN A 855 14.52 3.28 40.40
CA GLN A 855 13.23 3.75 40.90
C GLN A 855 12.44 2.59 41.54
N ASN A 856 12.38 1.43 40.88
CA ASN A 856 11.77 0.23 41.45
C ASN A 856 12.45 -0.19 42.77
N LEU A 857 13.78 -0.08 42.83
CA LEU A 857 14.53 -0.27 44.08
C LEU A 857 14.09 0.71 45.18
N ALA A 858 13.88 1.98 44.84
CA ALA A 858 13.43 3.00 45.80
C ALA A 858 12.01 2.71 46.34
N ALA A 859 11.09 2.30 45.47
CA ALA A 859 9.73 1.90 45.83
C ALA A 859 9.72 0.67 46.77
N THR A 860 10.53 -0.36 46.44
CA THR A 860 10.63 -1.59 47.24
C THR A 860 11.29 -1.34 48.60
N VAL A 861 12.30 -0.47 48.67
CA VAL A 861 12.92 -0.03 49.93
C VAL A 861 11.91 0.72 50.80
N THR A 862 11.17 1.65 50.22
CA THR A 862 10.10 2.41 50.92
C THR A 862 9.08 1.46 51.52
N THR A 863 8.53 0.56 50.70
CA THR A 863 7.54 -0.44 51.11
C THR A 863 8.08 -1.34 52.24
N PHE A 864 9.35 -1.76 52.15
CA PHE A 864 9.97 -2.56 53.19
C PHE A 864 10.02 -1.81 54.52
N ILE A 865 10.49 -0.56 54.50
CA ILE A 865 10.65 0.26 55.71
C ILE A 865 9.30 0.48 56.39
N GLN A 866 8.26 0.80 55.61
CA GLN A 866 6.90 0.99 56.13
C GLN A 866 6.35 -0.28 56.77
N ASN A 867 6.53 -1.44 56.11
CA ASN A 867 6.00 -2.71 56.61
C ASN A 867 6.74 -3.26 57.84
N ASN A 868 8.03 -2.93 57.99
CA ASN A 868 8.88 -3.54 59.01
C ASN A 868 9.34 -2.57 60.11
N GLY A 869 9.02 -1.28 60.00
CA GLY A 869 9.44 -0.25 60.95
C GLY A 869 10.96 -0.05 61.04
N ARG A 870 11.73 -0.52 60.05
CA ARG A 870 13.21 -0.48 60.05
C ARG A 870 13.80 -0.48 58.64
N ALA A 871 15.03 0.02 58.50
CA ALA A 871 15.81 -0.05 57.27
C ALA A 871 16.09 -1.50 56.83
N PRO A 872 16.08 -1.78 55.51
CA PRO A 872 16.40 -3.11 54.99
C PRO A 872 17.89 -3.43 55.12
N ASN A 873 18.20 -4.72 55.24
CA ASN A 873 19.58 -5.22 55.20
C ASN A 873 20.23 -5.00 53.83
N TYR A 874 19.42 -5.08 52.77
CA TYR A 874 19.78 -4.83 51.38
C TYR A 874 18.53 -4.59 50.53
N GLY A 875 18.71 -4.01 49.35
CA GLY A 875 17.74 -4.03 48.26
C GLY A 875 18.28 -4.80 47.06
N THR A 876 17.41 -5.40 46.25
CA THR A 876 17.82 -6.34 45.18
C THR A 876 17.71 -5.70 43.79
N THR A 877 18.73 -5.91 42.96
CA THR A 877 18.79 -5.43 41.57
C THR A 877 19.37 -6.48 40.64
N SER A 878 19.38 -6.20 39.33
CA SER A 878 20.09 -7.02 38.32
C SER A 878 21.60 -7.11 38.54
N LEU A 879 22.19 -6.17 39.29
CA LEU A 879 23.60 -6.19 39.66
C LEU A 879 23.88 -6.95 40.96
N GLY A 880 22.86 -7.45 41.66
CA GLY A 880 22.95 -8.13 42.95
C GLY A 880 22.32 -7.35 44.10
N ASN A 881 22.60 -7.76 45.34
CA ASN A 881 22.05 -7.12 46.53
C ASN A 881 22.90 -5.90 46.93
N ILE A 882 22.27 -4.72 46.96
CA ILE A 882 22.85 -3.44 47.37
C ILE A 882 22.59 -3.27 48.87
N GLY A 883 23.65 -3.19 49.68
CA GLY A 883 23.53 -3.10 51.14
C GLY A 883 23.02 -1.74 51.62
N TYR A 884 22.57 -1.67 52.88
CA TYR A 884 22.04 -0.44 53.53
C TYR A 884 22.87 0.83 53.25
N LYS A 885 24.19 0.77 53.46
CA LYS A 885 25.09 1.93 53.24
C LYS A 885 25.16 2.36 51.77
N SER A 886 25.18 1.38 50.87
CA SER A 886 25.16 1.63 49.43
C SER A 886 23.83 2.19 48.95
N LEU A 887 22.69 1.80 49.55
CA LEU A 887 21.38 2.38 49.26
C LEU A 887 21.34 3.87 49.61
N VAL A 888 21.82 4.23 50.81
CA VAL A 888 21.89 5.64 51.23
C VAL A 888 22.75 6.46 50.27
N TYR A 889 23.95 5.96 49.95
CA TYR A 889 24.85 6.69 49.04
C TYR A 889 24.33 6.74 47.60
N LEU A 890 23.63 5.69 47.13
CA LEU A 890 23.03 5.64 45.81
C LEU A 890 21.94 6.70 45.65
N PHE A 891 20.94 6.70 46.53
CA PHE A 891 19.84 7.66 46.46
C PHE A 891 20.31 9.09 46.72
N SER A 892 21.26 9.30 47.63
CA SER A 892 21.87 10.61 47.84
C SER A 892 22.56 11.17 46.58
N ARG A 893 23.22 10.32 45.76
CA ARG A 893 23.81 10.75 44.47
C ARG A 893 22.75 11.02 43.41
N VAL A 894 21.70 10.20 43.34
CA VAL A 894 20.57 10.39 42.43
C VAL A 894 19.88 11.73 42.71
N LEU A 895 19.57 12.02 43.98
CA LEU A 895 18.95 13.29 44.38
C LEU A 895 19.90 14.48 44.23
N ASN A 896 21.22 14.29 44.39
CA ASN A 896 22.19 15.34 44.07
C ASN A 896 22.13 15.75 42.59
N TYR A 897 21.96 14.81 41.65
CA TYR A 897 21.75 15.14 40.23
C TYR A 897 20.47 15.96 40.05
N HIS A 898 19.35 15.50 40.65
CA HIS A 898 18.08 16.22 40.61
C HIS A 898 18.22 17.65 41.16
N ASN A 899 18.78 17.80 42.36
CA ASN A 899 19.04 19.09 43.00
C ASN A 899 19.91 20.03 42.14
N THR A 900 20.82 19.47 41.33
CA THR A 900 21.75 20.27 40.52
C THR A 900 21.09 20.79 39.25
N TYR A 901 20.23 19.99 38.61
CA TYR A 901 19.74 20.25 37.25
C TYR A 901 18.24 20.51 37.16
N PHE A 902 17.49 20.20 38.21
CA PHE A 902 16.03 20.26 38.25
C PHE A 902 15.50 20.90 39.55
N ASN A 903 16.34 21.62 40.31
CA ASN A 903 15.99 22.25 41.59
C ASN A 903 14.62 22.95 41.58
N GLY A 904 13.65 22.44 42.35
CA GLY A 904 12.28 22.97 42.42
C GLY A 904 11.36 22.66 41.23
N LEU A 905 11.74 21.75 40.33
CA LEU A 905 10.93 21.26 39.22
C LEU A 905 10.61 19.76 39.41
N PRO A 906 9.34 19.33 39.35
CA PRO A 906 9.00 17.91 39.45
C PRO A 906 9.54 17.13 38.26
N GLY A 907 10.06 15.94 38.53
CA GLY A 907 10.68 15.07 37.52
C GLY A 907 12.18 15.34 37.30
N GLY A 908 12.83 14.43 36.56
CA GLY A 908 14.25 14.57 36.21
C GLY A 908 15.18 13.83 37.15
N LEU A 909 15.48 12.58 36.79
CA LEU A 909 16.45 11.71 37.43
C LEU A 909 17.51 11.27 36.39
N PRO A 910 18.72 10.86 36.82
CA PRO A 910 19.78 10.49 35.88
C PRO A 910 19.47 9.17 35.18
N TYR A 911 19.43 9.13 33.84
CA TYR A 911 19.09 7.91 33.08
C TYR A 911 19.87 6.67 33.51
N TYR A 912 21.17 6.86 33.75
CA TYR A 912 22.05 5.85 34.33
C TYR A 912 22.77 6.41 35.55
N ILE A 913 22.94 5.57 36.57
CA ILE A 913 23.76 5.84 37.75
C ILE A 913 24.73 4.67 37.98
N ASN A 914 25.99 4.96 38.31
CA ASN A 914 26.97 3.91 38.56
C ASN A 914 26.76 3.29 39.94
N VAL A 915 27.00 1.98 40.07
CA VAL A 915 26.92 1.25 41.33
C VAL A 915 28.20 0.44 41.52
N LYS A 916 28.73 0.48 42.74
CA LYS A 916 29.86 -0.33 43.21
C LYS A 916 29.58 -0.75 44.65
N ALA A 917 30.10 -1.91 45.05
CA ALA A 917 30.01 -2.35 46.45
C ALA A 917 30.65 -1.33 47.41
N TRP A 918 30.11 -1.22 48.61
CA TRP A 918 30.58 -0.30 49.62
C TRP A 918 32.02 -0.64 50.05
N SER A 919 32.95 0.24 49.72
CA SER A 919 34.32 0.19 50.24
C SER A 919 34.95 1.58 50.21
N ALA A 920 35.89 1.83 51.11
CA ALA A 920 36.63 3.10 51.13
C ALA A 920 37.39 3.37 49.81
N SER A 921 37.80 2.31 49.09
CA SER A 921 38.49 2.42 47.79
C SER A 921 37.57 2.72 46.62
N ASN A 922 36.27 2.41 46.72
CA ASN A 922 35.28 2.67 45.67
C ASN A 922 34.65 4.06 45.77
N ILE A 923 34.81 4.75 46.90
CA ILE A 923 34.22 6.07 47.17
C ILE A 923 35.28 7.15 46.92
N PRO A 924 35.01 8.23 46.14
CA PRO A 924 33.74 8.56 45.51
C PRO A 924 33.43 7.69 44.29
N ILE A 925 32.16 7.33 44.12
CA ILE A 925 31.68 6.74 42.86
C ILE A 925 31.38 7.91 41.92
N VAL A 926 32.16 8.02 40.85
CA VAL A 926 32.00 9.08 39.83
C VAL A 926 30.93 8.67 38.84
N ASP A 927 29.84 9.44 38.79
CA ASP A 927 28.86 9.38 37.71
C ASP A 927 29.30 10.30 36.57
N THR A 928 29.20 9.80 35.34
CA THR A 928 29.62 10.57 34.16
C THR A 928 28.40 11.13 33.46
N PHE A 929 28.33 12.45 33.40
CA PHE A 929 27.27 13.19 32.72
C PHE A 929 27.84 14.02 31.57
N PHE A 930 27.11 14.08 30.47
CA PHE A 930 27.52 14.76 29.24
C PHE A 930 26.59 15.92 28.96
N THR A 931 27.14 17.14 28.90
CA THR A 931 26.35 18.33 28.57
C THR A 931 25.95 18.34 27.09
N VAL A 932 24.89 19.07 26.76
CA VAL A 932 24.48 19.31 25.36
C VAL A 932 25.66 19.84 24.53
N ASP A 933 26.47 20.73 25.08
CA ASP A 933 27.66 21.26 24.40
C ASP A 933 28.72 20.18 24.13
N GLN A 934 28.98 19.29 25.08
CA GLN A 934 29.94 18.19 24.87
C GLN A 934 29.44 17.22 23.79
N ILE A 935 28.15 16.90 23.77
CA ILE A 935 27.52 16.00 22.81
C ILE A 935 27.49 16.62 21.41
N THR A 936 27.08 17.89 21.28
CA THR A 936 27.03 18.59 19.98
C THR A 936 28.43 18.84 19.40
N ASN A 937 29.43 19.08 20.25
CA ASN A 937 30.83 19.12 19.85
C ASN A 937 31.32 17.76 19.32
N ALA A 938 30.97 16.66 20.00
CA ALA A 938 31.27 15.32 19.53
C ALA A 938 30.55 15.00 18.21
N ALA A 939 29.27 15.34 18.09
CA ALA A 939 28.48 15.20 16.86
C ALA A 939 29.10 15.93 15.67
N SER A 940 29.61 17.14 15.88
CA SER A 940 30.35 17.89 14.86
C SER A 940 31.59 17.13 14.38
N ARG A 941 32.37 16.56 15.31
CA ARG A 941 33.55 15.74 14.98
C ARG A 941 33.18 14.45 14.25
N VAL A 942 32.13 13.75 14.70
CA VAL A 942 31.64 12.52 14.07
C VAL A 942 31.14 12.78 12.66
N LYS A 943 30.35 13.86 12.46
CA LYS A 943 29.93 14.30 11.12
C LYS A 943 31.13 14.52 10.21
N SER A 944 32.10 15.34 10.63
CA SER A 944 33.31 15.63 9.82
C SER A 944 34.13 14.36 9.55
N TYR A 945 34.27 13.47 10.53
CA TYR A 945 34.97 12.21 10.34
C TYR A 945 34.27 11.33 9.29
N ILE A 946 32.94 11.18 9.36
CA ILE A 946 32.15 10.41 8.40
C ILE A 946 32.25 11.02 7.00
N GLU A 947 32.18 12.35 6.90
CA GLU A 947 32.25 13.05 5.61
C GLU A 947 33.63 12.92 4.95
N THR A 948 34.70 12.86 5.73
CA THR A 948 36.07 12.67 5.23
C THR A 948 36.38 11.20 4.94
N ASN A 949 36.12 10.29 5.89
CA ASN A 949 36.58 8.91 5.84
C ASN A 949 35.55 7.93 5.27
N LYS A 950 34.30 8.37 5.07
CA LYS A 950 33.17 7.55 4.60
C LYS A 950 32.92 6.29 5.44
N ALA A 951 33.30 6.34 6.71
CA ALA A 951 33.19 5.26 7.69
C ALA A 951 32.78 5.84 9.06
N LEU A 952 32.20 4.99 9.92
CA LEU A 952 31.99 5.35 11.32
C LEU A 952 33.32 5.31 12.07
N PRO A 953 33.55 6.23 13.02
CA PRO A 953 34.66 6.07 13.95
C PRO A 953 34.42 4.85 14.85
N SER A 954 35.49 4.20 15.34
CA SER A 954 35.37 3.10 16.31
C SER A 954 35.06 3.60 17.72
N THR A 955 35.57 4.80 18.06
CA THR A 955 35.30 5.50 19.30
C THR A 955 35.06 6.99 19.06
N VAL A 956 34.34 7.62 19.98
CA VAL A 956 33.97 9.03 19.93
C VAL A 956 34.42 9.69 21.23
N ALA A 957 35.27 10.71 21.12
CA ALA A 957 35.60 11.56 22.26
C ALA A 957 34.42 12.49 22.57
N VAL A 958 33.87 12.40 23.78
CA VAL A 958 32.79 13.26 24.30
C VAL A 958 33.26 13.86 25.62
N GLY A 959 33.49 15.17 25.66
CA GLY A 959 34.19 15.79 26.80
C GLY A 959 35.59 15.18 26.99
N THR A 960 35.87 14.71 28.20
CA THR A 960 37.12 14.00 28.56
C THR A 960 37.01 12.48 28.41
N SER A 961 35.84 11.95 28.06
CA SER A 961 35.60 10.51 27.96
C SER A 961 35.74 10.02 26.51
N THR A 962 36.22 8.79 26.36
CA THR A 962 36.23 8.07 25.09
C THR A 962 35.12 7.02 25.11
N LEU A 963 34.11 7.20 24.27
CA LEU A 963 32.94 6.34 24.21
C LEU A 963 32.95 5.49 22.94
N SER A 964 32.27 4.34 22.97
CA SER A 964 31.95 3.60 21.74
C SER A 964 30.94 4.37 20.88
N THR A 965 30.89 4.07 19.59
CA THR A 965 29.94 4.71 18.67
C THR A 965 28.48 4.37 18.98
N THR A 966 28.22 3.23 19.63
CA THR A 966 26.89 2.84 20.12
C THR A 966 26.46 3.67 21.34
N GLN A 967 27.38 3.93 22.28
CA GLN A 967 27.14 4.88 23.39
C GLN A 967 26.95 6.30 22.87
N PHE A 968 27.71 6.71 21.86
CA PHE A 968 27.50 7.99 21.22
C PHE A 968 26.15 8.08 20.51
N LEU A 969 25.68 7.00 19.85
CA LEU A 969 24.35 6.97 19.24
C LEU A 969 23.25 7.23 20.28
N PHE A 970 23.36 6.61 21.47
CA PHE A 970 22.44 6.87 22.57
C PHE A 970 22.44 8.36 22.98
N LEU A 971 23.63 8.91 23.28
CA LEU A 971 23.77 10.31 23.67
C LEU A 971 23.22 11.27 22.60
N ALA A 972 23.51 10.99 21.32
CA ALA A 972 23.05 11.83 20.23
C ALA A 972 21.52 11.77 20.06
N SER A 973 20.93 10.58 20.13
CA SER A 973 19.48 10.38 19.98
C SER A 973 18.71 11.00 21.15
N ARG A 974 19.14 10.74 22.39
CA ARG A 974 18.51 11.31 23.59
C ARG A 974 18.68 12.83 23.64
N CYS A 975 19.82 13.38 23.21
CA CYS A 975 20.03 14.83 23.12
C CYS A 975 19.08 15.48 22.11
N VAL A 976 18.87 14.89 20.92
CA VAL A 976 17.89 15.41 19.95
C VAL A 976 16.47 15.40 20.51
N TRP A 977 16.08 14.33 21.21
CA TRP A 977 14.78 14.24 21.86
C TRP A 977 14.61 15.28 22.98
N GLN A 978 15.60 15.44 23.86
CA GLN A 978 15.58 16.44 24.95
C GLN A 978 15.50 17.87 24.43
N LEU A 979 16.27 18.19 23.37
CA LEU A 979 16.25 19.52 22.75
C LEU A 979 14.87 19.85 22.16
N ASN A 980 14.15 18.85 21.64
CA ASN A 980 12.77 19.06 21.18
C ASN A 980 11.81 19.37 22.34
N ALA A 981 12.10 18.86 23.54
CA ALA A 981 11.38 19.17 24.78
C ALA A 981 11.93 20.42 25.51
N SER A 982 12.89 21.16 24.93
CA SER A 982 13.59 22.29 25.57
C SER A 982 14.34 21.92 26.87
N ILE A 983 14.75 20.66 27.01
CA ILE A 983 15.50 20.14 28.15
C ILE A 983 17.00 20.16 27.82
N THR A 984 17.82 20.68 28.73
CA THR A 984 19.29 20.79 28.57
C THR A 984 20.09 20.08 29.66
N ALA A 985 19.41 19.31 30.52
CA ALA A 985 20.04 18.56 31.59
C ALA A 985 21.10 17.58 31.05
N PRO A 986 22.27 17.45 31.70
CA PRO A 986 23.32 16.55 31.25
C PRO A 986 22.88 15.07 31.19
N ILE A 987 23.30 14.36 30.16
CA ILE A 987 22.87 12.97 29.90
C ILE A 987 23.94 12.00 30.42
N SER A 988 23.57 10.98 31.20
CA SER A 988 24.46 9.85 31.50
C SER A 988 24.20 8.68 30.54
N VAL A 989 25.21 7.83 30.33
CA VAL A 989 25.10 6.64 29.46
C VAL A 989 25.76 5.45 30.12
N GLY A 990 25.10 4.30 30.06
CA GLY A 990 25.63 3.01 30.50
C GLY A 990 26.46 2.31 29.41
N SER A 991 26.52 0.99 29.52
CA SER A 991 27.11 0.14 28.48
C SER A 991 26.10 -0.10 27.37
N VAL A 992 26.51 0.05 26.11
CA VAL A 992 25.63 -0.16 24.93
C VAL A 992 26.32 -1.09 23.96
N SER A 993 25.73 -2.27 23.77
CA SER A 993 26.25 -3.29 22.87
C SER A 993 25.98 -2.96 21.39
N SER A 994 26.75 -3.57 20.48
CA SER A 994 26.58 -3.43 19.03
C SER A 994 25.23 -3.99 18.55
N PRO A 995 24.69 -3.50 17.41
CA PRO A 995 23.50 -4.10 16.82
C PRO A 995 23.78 -5.53 16.39
N THR A 996 22.77 -6.40 16.46
CA THR A 996 22.90 -7.82 16.05
C THR A 996 23.00 -8.01 14.54
N SER A 997 22.48 -7.06 13.77
CA SER A 997 22.63 -7.02 12.32
C SER A 997 22.49 -5.57 11.84
N THR A 998 22.91 -5.30 10.61
CA THR A 998 22.70 -3.99 9.99
C THR A 998 21.89 -4.17 8.71
N SER A 999 20.69 -3.60 8.67
CA SER A 999 19.82 -3.59 7.48
C SER A 999 19.31 -2.18 7.22
N GLU A 1000 19.19 -1.81 5.96
CA GLU A 1000 18.71 -0.49 5.55
C GLU A 1000 17.84 -0.61 4.29
N SER A 1001 16.69 0.05 4.28
CA SER A 1001 15.75 0.10 3.15
C SER A 1001 15.18 1.51 2.94
N VAL A 1002 15.87 2.53 3.45
CA VAL A 1002 15.40 3.91 3.39
C VAL A 1002 15.49 4.50 1.98
N ASN A 1003 14.39 5.12 1.54
CA ASN A 1003 14.30 5.91 0.33
C ASN A 1003 14.88 7.33 0.55
N THR A 1004 15.42 7.92 -0.50
CA THR A 1004 15.89 9.32 -0.44
C THR A 1004 14.71 10.26 -0.21
N GLY A 1005 14.80 11.15 0.79
CA GLY A 1005 13.74 12.08 1.13
C GLY A 1005 14.10 13.05 2.25
N THR A 1006 13.10 13.67 2.85
CA THR A 1006 13.25 14.60 3.98
C THR A 1006 12.36 14.19 5.15
N LEU A 1007 12.91 14.22 6.36
CA LEU A 1007 12.14 14.11 7.61
C LEU A 1007 11.92 15.52 8.17
N ASN A 1008 10.72 15.79 8.67
CA ASN A 1008 10.44 17.02 9.43
C ASN A 1008 10.89 16.85 10.90
N GLN A 1009 10.89 17.96 11.64
CA GLN A 1009 11.30 17.97 13.06
C GLN A 1009 10.57 16.95 13.92
N ALA A 1010 9.24 16.87 13.82
CA ALA A 1010 8.47 15.89 14.58
C ALA A 1010 8.94 14.46 14.29
N SER A 1011 9.07 14.10 13.00
CA SER A 1011 9.43 12.74 12.57
C SER A 1011 10.84 12.32 12.99
N TYR A 1012 11.86 13.20 12.89
CA TYR A 1012 13.20 12.80 13.32
C TYR A 1012 13.38 12.88 14.84
N SER A 1013 12.64 13.74 15.55
CA SER A 1013 12.64 13.78 17.01
C SER A 1013 11.94 12.56 17.62
N GLU A 1014 10.86 12.10 17.00
CA GLU A 1014 10.20 10.83 17.32
C GLU A 1014 11.16 9.64 17.08
N LEU A 1015 11.82 9.60 15.92
CA LEU A 1015 12.85 8.61 15.63
C LEU A 1015 13.98 8.62 16.68
N ALA A 1016 14.40 9.81 17.12
CA ALA A 1016 15.45 9.96 18.14
C ALA A 1016 15.01 9.41 19.50
N GLY A 1017 13.77 9.69 19.91
CA GLY A 1017 13.16 9.09 21.10
C GLY A 1017 13.12 7.57 21.02
N ASN A 1018 12.55 7.03 19.93
CA ASN A 1018 12.43 5.59 19.72
C ASN A 1018 13.78 4.86 19.72
N VAL A 1019 14.82 5.45 19.13
CA VAL A 1019 16.18 4.88 19.14
C VAL A 1019 16.78 4.89 20.55
N ALA A 1020 16.59 5.97 21.30
CA ALA A 1020 17.09 6.07 22.67
C ALA A 1020 16.36 5.09 23.61
N ASP A 1021 15.03 5.01 23.51
CA ASP A 1021 14.20 4.09 24.30
C ASP A 1021 14.50 2.62 23.96
N PHE A 1022 14.79 2.31 22.70
CA PHE A 1022 15.25 0.97 22.33
C PHE A 1022 16.58 0.62 23.02
N ILE A 1023 17.53 1.55 23.02
CA ILE A 1023 18.83 1.30 23.64
C ILE A 1023 18.69 1.09 25.15
N GLU A 1024 17.79 1.84 25.79
CA GLU A 1024 17.48 1.66 27.22
C GLU A 1024 16.89 0.27 27.48
N ASN A 1025 15.80 -0.07 26.80
CA ASN A 1025 15.10 -1.33 27.05
C ASN A 1025 15.92 -2.59 26.71
N TYR A 1026 16.85 -2.50 25.76
CA TYR A 1026 17.56 -3.68 25.24
C TYR A 1026 19.09 -3.66 25.46
N GLY A 1027 19.66 -2.60 26.04
CA GLY A 1027 21.10 -2.48 26.30
C GLY A 1027 21.99 -2.53 25.06
N ARG A 1028 21.44 -2.31 23.86
CA ARG A 1028 22.14 -2.44 22.57
C ARG A 1028 21.61 -1.44 21.54
N ALA A 1029 22.46 -1.03 20.60
CA ALA A 1029 22.04 -0.21 19.46
C ALA A 1029 21.07 -0.98 18.55
N PRO A 1030 20.04 -0.31 17.98
CA PRO A 1030 19.10 -0.97 17.09
C PRO A 1030 19.75 -1.30 15.73
N ASN A 1031 19.25 -2.35 15.08
CA ASN A 1031 19.67 -2.71 13.72
C ASN A 1031 19.29 -1.60 12.71
N TYR A 1032 18.13 -0.97 12.93
CA TYR A 1032 17.58 0.16 12.17
C TYR A 1032 16.55 0.93 13.01
N GLY A 1033 16.23 2.15 12.60
CA GLY A 1033 15.07 2.91 13.06
C GLY A 1033 14.08 3.11 11.92
N THR A 1034 12.78 3.01 12.21
CA THR A 1034 11.73 3.04 11.18
C THR A 1034 11.14 4.44 11.00
N THR A 1035 10.94 4.84 9.75
CA THR A 1035 10.33 6.12 9.37
C THR A 1035 9.39 5.93 8.17
N SER A 1036 8.65 6.98 7.79
CA SER A 1036 7.87 7.01 6.55
C SER A 1036 8.71 6.85 5.27
N LEU A 1037 10.03 7.07 5.35
CA LEU A 1037 10.96 6.87 4.24
C LEU A 1037 11.50 5.43 4.19
N GLY A 1038 11.19 4.57 5.17
CA GLY A 1038 11.72 3.21 5.31
C GLY A 1038 12.63 3.05 6.51
N ASN A 1039 13.37 1.94 6.56
CA ASN A 1039 14.24 1.59 7.69
C ASN A 1039 15.63 2.23 7.52
N ILE A 1040 15.96 3.15 8.42
CA ILE A 1040 17.25 3.84 8.50
C ILE A 1040 18.22 2.97 9.31
N GLY A 1041 19.24 2.42 8.65
CA GLY A 1041 20.20 1.52 9.30
C GLY A 1041 21.09 2.21 10.34
N TYR A 1042 21.72 1.43 11.21
CA TYR A 1042 22.62 1.91 12.28
C TYR A 1042 23.61 3.01 11.85
N LYS A 1043 24.32 2.83 10.72
CA LYS A 1043 25.29 3.82 10.23
C LYS A 1043 24.64 5.14 9.85
N SER A 1044 23.48 5.07 9.19
CA SER A 1044 22.69 6.23 8.81
C SER A 1044 22.11 6.94 10.02
N LEU A 1045 21.69 6.23 11.07
CA LEU A 1045 21.24 6.85 12.33
C LEU A 1045 22.34 7.68 12.99
N VAL A 1046 23.55 7.12 13.12
CA VAL A 1046 24.70 7.84 13.71
C VAL A 1046 25.01 9.10 12.90
N TYR A 1047 25.00 9.02 11.57
CA TYR A 1047 25.27 10.18 10.71
C TYR A 1047 24.13 11.21 10.74
N LEU A 1048 22.88 10.76 10.74
CA LEU A 1048 21.69 11.59 10.79
C LEU A 1048 21.68 12.47 12.05
N PHE A 1049 21.77 11.85 13.23
CA PHE A 1049 21.77 12.61 14.49
C PHE A 1049 23.03 13.47 14.65
N SER A 1050 24.17 13.04 14.11
CA SER A 1050 25.38 13.88 14.08
C SER A 1050 25.15 15.17 13.27
N ARG A 1051 24.48 15.08 12.12
CA ARG A 1051 24.13 16.25 11.29
C ARG A 1051 23.11 17.16 11.97
N ILE A 1052 22.07 16.59 12.58
CA ILE A 1052 21.05 17.35 13.31
C ILE A 1052 21.69 18.15 14.45
N LEU A 1053 22.49 17.50 15.30
CA LEU A 1053 23.15 18.17 16.42
C LEU A 1053 24.24 19.16 15.99
N THR A 1054 24.90 18.92 14.85
CA THR A 1054 25.80 19.93 14.27
C THR A 1054 25.02 21.17 13.82
N SER A 1055 23.85 20.99 13.19
CA SER A 1055 22.97 22.10 12.81
C SER A 1055 22.46 22.86 14.04
N TYR A 1056 22.05 22.15 15.09
CA TYR A 1056 21.63 22.77 16.35
C TYR A 1056 22.75 23.62 16.96
N LYS A 1057 23.98 23.10 17.01
CA LYS A 1057 25.14 23.84 17.51
C LYS A 1057 25.35 25.18 16.80
N THR A 1058 25.14 25.22 15.49
CA THR A 1058 25.31 26.43 14.69
C THR A 1058 24.14 27.40 14.85
N ASN A 1059 22.91 26.90 14.89
CA ASN A 1059 21.70 27.71 14.75
C ASN A 1059 20.97 27.99 16.08
N GLY A 1060 21.34 27.29 17.16
CA GLY A 1060 20.65 27.35 18.46
C GLY A 1060 19.26 26.70 18.48
N VAL A 1061 18.79 26.18 17.35
CA VAL A 1061 17.48 25.52 17.19
C VAL A 1061 17.61 24.25 16.34
N LEU A 1062 16.73 23.29 16.58
CA LEU A 1062 16.66 22.06 15.78
C LEU A 1062 16.20 22.39 14.34
N PRO A 1063 16.74 21.72 13.30
CA PRO A 1063 16.40 22.03 11.91
C PRO A 1063 14.97 21.63 11.58
N SER A 1064 14.19 22.50 10.93
CA SER A 1064 12.79 22.17 10.60
C SER A 1064 12.65 20.92 9.71
N PHE A 1065 13.65 20.65 8.87
CA PHE A 1065 13.73 19.45 8.03
C PHE A 1065 15.18 18.96 7.90
N VAL A 1066 15.35 17.65 7.72
CA VAL A 1066 16.65 17.02 7.44
C VAL A 1066 16.52 16.03 6.28
N LYS A 1067 17.45 16.12 5.33
CA LYS A 1067 17.52 15.16 4.22
C LYS A 1067 18.12 13.83 4.67
N VAL A 1068 17.53 12.73 4.20
CA VAL A 1068 17.94 11.36 4.47
C VAL A 1068 18.20 10.65 3.14
N LYS A 1069 19.30 9.89 3.09
CA LYS A 1069 19.68 8.98 2.00
C LYS A 1069 20.26 7.72 2.62
N ALA A 1070 20.11 6.58 1.95
CA ALA A 1070 20.72 5.33 2.38
C ALA A 1070 22.26 5.45 2.48
N TRP A 1071 22.87 4.76 3.44
CA TRP A 1071 24.31 4.78 3.62
C TRP A 1071 25.02 4.22 2.38
N SER A 1072 25.79 5.08 1.71
CA SER A 1072 26.78 4.66 0.71
C SER A 1072 27.91 5.67 0.67
N THR A 1073 29.11 5.24 0.29
CA THR A 1073 30.27 6.14 0.15
C THR A 1073 30.00 7.24 -0.89
N ALA A 1074 29.19 6.97 -1.90
CA ALA A 1074 28.77 7.91 -2.93
C ALA A 1074 27.73 8.95 -2.46
N ASN A 1075 26.93 8.61 -1.43
CA ASN A 1075 25.91 9.51 -0.89
C ASN A 1075 26.44 10.49 0.17
N ILE A 1076 27.68 10.32 0.63
CA ILE A 1076 28.28 11.11 1.69
C ILE A 1076 29.26 12.13 1.07
N PRO A 1077 29.18 13.44 1.35
CA PRO A 1077 28.25 14.10 2.27
C PRO A 1077 26.82 14.22 1.71
N ILE A 1078 25.82 14.17 2.59
CA ILE A 1078 24.43 14.47 2.22
C ILE A 1078 24.24 15.98 2.36
N THR A 1079 24.12 16.66 1.21
CA THR A 1079 23.87 18.11 1.10
C THR A 1079 22.38 18.45 1.14
#